data_AF-A0A7Y9WI10-F1
#
_entry.id   AF-A0A7Y9WI10-F1
#
_cell.length_a   1.000
_cell.length_b   1.000
_cell.length_c   1.000
_cell.angle_alpha   90.00
_cell.angle_beta   90.00
_cell.angle_gamma   90.00
#
_symmetry.space_group_name_H-M   'P 1'
#
loop_
_entity.id
_entity.type
_entity.pdbx_description
1 polymer ?
#
loop_
_entity_poly.entity_id
_entity_poly.type
_entity_poly.pdbx_seq_one_letter_code
_entity_poly.pdbx_strand_id
1 'polypeptide(L)'
;MSLSFKYPITRADGSEFKSAKELFEHLNGESAGFYLLGTHGFWHGGLHISDATSEYLADARPIRAMATGEVVAYRLNDDYRTSTWGEGADAQTLKYSTSFCLVRHRYESPRKASTAGSTSPGSQNTLVFYSLYMHLLPYSGYAQRVVVQGTSAVAYERCPAIAETPSDSGAMSVPGFASPLYGLHDVPAVNPAIALPSGTELSVLDEVQSTAGDQITKLLYVVVNAVPVSGNPTSQAITAGQHYWIATHGVQLEATTGADIRKRPAYWKSNRKATGTLLHEVSARGEPSAQNVAGAVIHTVPPGTTVKIEQEKLLRQGNKMKPFAQVTILTLGAGSAGPVAVGATVWIRSSGTGLSRDPLIPDLFNVVTCNPPIPVEAGDAIGHLGLYETPGAGDHDKMTRQQAHLEVFTGDPKFNDFFANTAGLTEGRRFKVAGTDGAPAREEVSASGVSTFTPGTDPLLLPVVVDTTPSLAKLDARHKKWFPVEGIGDGGVLTGWVPESRLQNVVQYDWTKLGFRQIEETNATANGYMDPEDVPEFFRKIYRLIDQHPDSDIMPDELAAANHNPVVRNALAHVVARHPSEWQGKSDAARWNVLKEKDALLKNDPKRLKHELERIDQLSWWDEIEGVEDFPASSCVWHFNPLTFLDSMAETDDLITLQMLRIVDPGTAESYHREVLPYLNRSARKYGIDKPKRIAHFLSQIAVESHFKNLEEGLSYSVKGMKKKFGCKSPPSGVHAGKFHETPVDIVCNFGQLRSKLWAEADYYAHQPERLANYVYANRMDNGSEETGDGYKYRGRGIIQLTGKRNYTRFKDSHNQKFPEDQRDFVANPDVVLSSLDYGVETAFFYWENVRANSVCDDANSTVLTITNLVNGGLNGYAERKNSFNRIASLLGVPQDN
;
A
#
# COMPACT_ATOMS: atom_id res chain seq x y z
N MET A 1 5.98 -0.20 -13.50
CA MET A 1 5.36 -0.89 -12.35
C MET A 1 3.87 -0.97 -12.61
N SER A 2 3.21 -2.10 -12.34
CA SER A 2 1.75 -2.16 -12.41
C SER A 2 1.17 -1.25 -11.34
N LEU A 3 0.24 -0.37 -11.71
CA LEU A 3 -0.41 0.53 -10.76
C LEU A 3 -1.20 -0.31 -9.74
N SER A 4 -0.85 -0.19 -8.46
CA SER A 4 -1.59 -0.82 -7.36
C SER A 4 -2.43 0.22 -6.63
N PHE A 5 -3.52 -0.19 -5.98
CA PHE A 5 -4.46 0.69 -5.29
C PHE A 5 -4.71 0.25 -3.84
N LYS A 6 -4.85 1.21 -2.93
CA LYS A 6 -5.22 1.05 -1.52
C LYS A 6 -6.11 2.20 -1.07
N TYR A 7 -6.98 1.95 -0.10
CA TYR A 7 -7.71 3.06 0.53
C TYR A 7 -6.75 3.93 1.35
N PRO A 8 -6.99 5.26 1.41
CA PRO A 8 -6.08 6.21 2.04
C PRO A 8 -5.94 6.01 3.55
N ILE A 9 -6.84 5.24 4.18
CA ILE A 9 -6.82 4.91 5.60
C ILE A 9 -7.12 3.42 5.83
N THR A 10 -6.73 2.90 7.00
CA THR A 10 -7.14 1.57 7.49
C THR A 10 -8.26 1.70 8.51
N ARG A 11 -8.93 0.60 8.87
CA ARG A 11 -9.77 0.56 10.08
C ARG A 11 -8.92 0.73 11.34
N ALA A 12 -9.58 0.94 12.49
CA ALA A 12 -8.93 1.08 13.80
C ALA A 12 -8.01 -0.11 14.16
N ASP A 13 -8.43 -1.34 13.79
CA ASP A 13 -7.64 -2.57 13.98
C ASP A 13 -6.46 -2.72 13.00
N GLY A 14 -6.36 -1.83 12.00
CA GLY A 14 -5.31 -1.83 10.98
C GLY A 14 -5.63 -2.63 9.72
N SER A 15 -6.82 -3.20 9.63
CA SER A 15 -7.27 -3.91 8.44
C SER A 15 -7.72 -2.96 7.31
N GLU A 16 -7.65 -3.43 6.06
CA GLU A 16 -8.08 -2.66 4.87
C GLU A 16 -9.59 -2.64 4.71
N PHE A 17 -10.17 -1.49 4.39
CA PHE A 17 -11.55 -1.40 3.90
C PHE A 17 -11.74 -2.29 2.67
N LYS A 18 -12.92 -2.92 2.54
CA LYS A 18 -13.20 -3.89 1.48
C LYS A 18 -13.81 -3.28 0.23
N SER A 19 -14.43 -2.11 0.36
CA SER A 19 -15.07 -1.38 -0.75
C SER A 19 -15.20 0.10 -0.42
N ALA A 20 -15.44 0.92 -1.44
CA ALA A 20 -15.71 2.35 -1.22
C ALA A 20 -16.99 2.53 -0.42
N LYS A 21 -18.00 1.67 -0.61
CA LYS A 21 -19.23 1.66 0.20
C LYS A 21 -18.93 1.60 1.69
N GLU A 22 -18.07 0.68 2.11
CA GLU A 22 -17.74 0.52 3.52
C GLU A 22 -16.98 1.74 4.09
N LEU A 23 -16.05 2.30 3.30
CA LEU A 23 -15.33 3.51 3.73
C LEU A 23 -16.26 4.73 3.77
N PHE A 24 -17.20 4.86 2.84
CA PHE A 24 -18.23 5.89 2.91
C PHE A 24 -19.13 5.75 4.13
N GLU A 25 -19.51 4.52 4.50
CA GLU A 25 -20.29 4.26 5.73
C GLU A 25 -19.50 4.65 6.98
N HIS A 26 -18.19 4.40 7.01
CA HIS A 26 -17.29 4.85 8.08
C HIS A 26 -17.25 6.39 8.17
N LEU A 27 -17.26 7.08 7.04
CA LEU A 27 -17.24 8.54 6.96
C LEU A 27 -18.60 9.22 7.17
N ASN A 28 -19.68 8.47 7.46
CA ASN A 28 -21.01 9.04 7.72
C ASN A 28 -21.05 9.99 8.95
N GLY A 29 -20.06 9.95 9.84
CA GLY A 29 -19.99 10.89 10.97
C GLY A 29 -19.36 12.25 10.62
N GLU A 30 -18.82 12.42 9.42
CA GLU A 30 -18.32 13.72 8.96
C GLU A 30 -19.49 14.70 8.82
N SER A 31 -19.23 15.98 9.10
CA SER A 31 -20.26 17.03 9.06
C SER A 31 -20.09 18.02 7.90
N ALA A 32 -18.96 17.96 7.18
CA ALA A 32 -18.61 18.88 6.08
C ALA A 32 -17.45 18.31 5.26
N GLY A 33 -17.09 18.98 4.16
CA GLY A 33 -15.95 18.62 3.31
C GLY A 33 -16.25 17.40 2.44
N PHE A 34 -17.42 17.38 1.82
CA PHE A 34 -17.87 16.29 0.96
C PHE A 34 -17.68 16.62 -0.51
N TYR A 35 -17.41 15.61 -1.33
CA TYR A 35 -17.49 15.74 -2.77
C TYR A 35 -18.97 15.79 -3.20
N LEU A 36 -19.44 16.69 -4.06
CA LEU A 36 -18.75 17.62 -4.98
C LEU A 36 -19.02 19.10 -4.66
N LEU A 37 -19.89 19.39 -3.69
CA LEU A 37 -20.33 20.75 -3.37
C LEU A 37 -19.69 21.18 -2.05
N GLY A 38 -19.10 22.37 -2.04
CA GLY A 38 -18.57 23.02 -0.85
C GLY A 38 -19.59 23.95 -0.21
N THR A 39 -19.21 24.53 0.92
CA THR A 39 -19.99 25.64 1.49
C THR A 39 -19.95 26.86 0.57
N HIS A 40 -20.99 27.68 0.62
CA HIS A 40 -21.06 28.93 -0.15
C HIS A 40 -21.05 28.71 -1.68
N GLY A 41 -21.60 27.60 -2.18
CA GLY A 41 -21.81 27.39 -3.62
C GLY A 41 -20.56 27.14 -4.45
N PHE A 42 -19.40 26.88 -3.84
CA PHE A 42 -18.20 26.50 -4.58
C PHE A 42 -18.19 25.01 -4.93
N TRP A 43 -17.55 24.66 -6.05
CA TRP A 43 -17.13 23.29 -6.28
C TRP A 43 -16.11 22.85 -5.22
N HIS A 44 -16.23 21.61 -4.76
CA HIS A 44 -15.30 21.00 -3.82
C HIS A 44 -14.75 19.70 -4.42
N GLY A 45 -13.48 19.75 -4.83
CA GLY A 45 -12.83 18.72 -5.64
C GLY A 45 -12.42 17.45 -4.88
N GLY A 46 -12.61 17.45 -3.56
CA GLY A 46 -12.10 16.41 -2.67
C GLY A 46 -13.09 15.92 -1.61
N LEU A 47 -12.54 15.22 -0.63
CA LEU A 47 -13.23 14.84 0.60
C LEU A 47 -12.33 15.04 1.81
N HIS A 48 -12.93 15.34 2.95
CA HIS A 48 -12.23 15.43 4.23
C HIS A 48 -12.30 14.10 4.98
N ILE A 49 -11.20 13.73 5.61
CA ILE A 49 -11.12 12.66 6.60
C ILE A 49 -10.71 13.33 7.90
N SER A 50 -11.52 13.23 8.95
CA SER A 50 -11.23 13.89 10.23
C SER A 50 -11.23 12.95 11.44
N ASP A 51 -10.79 13.49 12.57
CA ASP A 51 -10.87 12.87 13.88
C ASP A 51 -12.31 12.61 14.35
N ALA A 52 -13.33 13.24 13.74
CA ALA A 52 -14.74 12.97 14.05
C ALA A 52 -15.17 11.53 13.75
N THR A 53 -14.63 10.94 12.67
CA THR A 53 -14.91 9.54 12.30
C THR A 53 -13.71 8.63 12.52
N SER A 54 -12.52 9.21 12.62
CA SER A 54 -11.25 8.48 12.50
C SER A 54 -10.23 8.92 13.55
N GLU A 55 -10.65 9.13 14.80
CA GLU A 55 -9.81 9.55 15.93
C GLU A 55 -8.51 8.74 16.06
N TYR A 56 -8.54 7.42 15.79
CA TYR A 56 -7.36 6.56 15.81
C TYR A 56 -6.25 6.95 14.81
N LEU A 57 -6.55 7.77 13.81
CA LEU A 57 -5.58 8.35 12.88
C LEU A 57 -4.86 9.57 13.47
N ALA A 58 -5.47 10.27 14.43
CA ALA A 58 -4.86 11.43 15.10
C ALA A 58 -3.63 11.00 15.91
N ASP A 59 -3.66 9.83 16.52
CA ASP A 59 -2.61 9.41 17.47
C ASP A 59 -1.47 8.63 16.82
N ALA A 60 -1.75 7.65 15.94
CA ALA A 60 -0.72 6.69 15.52
C ALA A 60 -0.73 6.30 14.03
N ARG A 61 -1.88 6.32 13.35
CA ARG A 61 -2.00 5.73 12.01
C ARG A 61 -1.95 6.79 10.91
N PRO A 62 -1.11 6.61 9.88
CA PRO A 62 -0.95 7.61 8.83
C PRO A 62 -2.11 7.59 7.82
N ILE A 63 -2.34 8.74 7.19
CA ILE A 63 -2.90 8.83 5.85
C ILE A 63 -1.90 8.21 4.87
N ARG A 64 -2.38 7.43 3.91
CA ARG A 64 -1.57 6.59 3.03
C ARG A 64 -1.76 6.90 1.56
N ALA A 65 -0.74 6.56 0.77
CA ALA A 65 -0.76 6.67 -0.67
C ALA A 65 -1.85 5.76 -1.24
N MET A 66 -2.72 6.32 -2.06
CA MET A 66 -3.89 5.62 -2.58
C MET A 66 -3.57 4.74 -3.78
N ALA A 67 -2.47 5.05 -4.47
CA ALA A 67 -1.95 4.26 -5.56
C ALA A 67 -0.42 4.35 -5.62
N THR A 68 0.21 3.36 -6.25
CA THR A 68 1.64 3.46 -6.60
C THR A 68 1.84 4.68 -7.50
N GLY A 69 2.91 5.44 -7.32
CA GLY A 69 3.16 6.64 -8.09
C GLY A 69 4.47 7.31 -7.71
N GLU A 70 4.54 8.61 -7.95
CA GLU A 70 5.70 9.42 -7.62
C GLU A 70 5.26 10.71 -6.94
N VAL A 71 5.81 11.02 -5.76
CA VAL A 71 5.66 12.34 -5.15
C VAL A 71 6.39 13.35 -6.02
N VAL A 72 5.65 14.28 -6.61
CA VAL A 72 6.19 15.30 -7.54
C VAL A 72 6.34 16.67 -6.88
N ALA A 73 5.53 16.96 -5.86
CA ALA A 73 5.64 18.14 -5.04
C ALA A 73 5.16 17.87 -3.61
N TYR A 74 5.74 18.54 -2.63
CA TYR A 74 5.23 18.55 -1.27
C TYR A 74 5.62 19.85 -0.56
N ARG A 75 4.84 20.24 0.45
CA ARG A 75 5.19 21.30 1.40
C ARG A 75 5.14 20.69 2.79
N LEU A 76 6.18 20.88 3.58
CA LEU A 76 6.24 20.45 4.99
C LEU A 76 6.39 21.70 5.85
N ASN A 77 5.43 21.99 6.71
CA ASN A 77 5.61 23.03 7.71
C ASN A 77 6.53 22.54 8.82
N ASP A 78 7.34 23.44 9.38
CA ASP A 78 8.08 23.19 10.61
C ASP A 78 7.12 23.06 11.80
N ASP A 79 6.18 23.99 11.91
CA ASP A 79 5.06 23.99 12.86
C ASP A 79 3.78 24.55 12.22
N TYR A 80 2.66 24.51 12.92
CA TYR A 80 1.39 25.06 12.43
C TYR A 80 1.49 26.54 12.03
N ARG A 81 0.84 26.90 10.93
CA ARG A 81 0.59 28.30 10.59
C ARG A 81 -0.47 28.87 11.52
N THR A 82 -0.40 30.17 11.76
CA THR A 82 -1.33 30.88 12.63
C THR A 82 -2.02 32.03 11.92
N SER A 83 -3.28 32.26 12.24
CA SER A 83 -4.04 33.47 11.89
C SER A 83 -4.76 34.00 13.13
N THR A 84 -5.10 35.29 13.14
CA THR A 84 -5.84 35.91 14.25
C THR A 84 -7.32 36.03 13.90
N TRP A 85 -8.20 35.60 14.80
CA TRP A 85 -9.66 35.74 14.70
C TRP A 85 -10.20 36.62 15.84
N GLY A 86 -11.03 37.60 15.50
CA GLY A 86 -11.52 38.61 16.44
C GLY A 86 -10.54 39.77 16.68
N GLU A 87 -10.87 40.65 17.62
CA GLU A 87 -10.11 41.87 17.95
C GLU A 87 -9.87 42.00 19.45
N GLY A 88 -8.88 42.81 19.84
CA GLY A 88 -8.61 43.13 21.25
C GLY A 88 -8.01 41.97 22.05
N ALA A 89 -8.23 41.99 23.37
CA ALA A 89 -7.67 40.99 24.29
C ALA A 89 -8.28 39.59 24.13
N ASP A 90 -9.46 39.50 23.52
CA ASP A 90 -10.21 38.25 23.32
C ASP A 90 -9.97 37.61 21.94
N ALA A 91 -9.06 38.18 21.14
CA ALA A 91 -8.70 37.64 19.84
C ALA A 91 -8.09 36.23 19.97
N GLN A 92 -8.60 35.28 19.19
CA GLN A 92 -8.12 33.91 19.17
C GLN A 92 -6.98 33.74 18.16
N THR A 93 -5.98 32.96 18.52
CA THR A 93 -5.00 32.44 17.56
C THR A 93 -5.52 31.12 17.02
N LEU A 94 -5.81 31.08 15.73
CA LEU A 94 -6.21 29.88 15.01
C LEU A 94 -4.99 29.24 14.36
N LYS A 95 -4.85 27.92 14.50
CA LYS A 95 -3.78 27.09 13.96
C LYS A 95 -4.28 26.24 12.80
N TYR A 96 -3.51 26.18 11.72
CA TYR A 96 -3.82 25.32 10.59
C TYR A 96 -2.54 24.84 9.89
N SER A 97 -2.61 23.67 9.25
CA SER A 97 -1.52 23.18 8.42
C SER A 97 -1.71 23.54 6.95
N THR A 98 -0.62 24.02 6.34
CA THR A 98 -0.51 24.16 4.88
C THR A 98 0.35 23.03 4.27
N SER A 99 0.77 22.05 5.08
CA SER A 99 1.56 20.92 4.62
C SER A 99 0.74 20.07 3.66
N PHE A 100 1.36 19.65 2.56
CA PHE A 100 0.72 18.81 1.56
C PHE A 100 1.70 17.88 0.87
N CYS A 101 1.15 16.84 0.25
CA CYS A 101 1.87 15.94 -0.65
C CYS A 101 1.05 15.76 -1.93
N LEU A 102 1.70 15.91 -3.08
CA LEU A 102 1.13 15.69 -4.41
C LEU A 102 1.81 14.50 -5.06
N VAL A 103 1.03 13.46 -5.37
CA VAL A 103 1.50 12.24 -6.03
C VAL A 103 0.96 12.20 -7.45
N ARG A 104 1.86 11.98 -8.42
CA ARG A 104 1.55 11.73 -9.82
C ARG A 104 1.44 10.22 -10.06
N HIS A 105 0.41 9.81 -10.79
CA HIS A 105 0.16 8.43 -11.16
C HIS A 105 0.07 8.31 -12.67
N ARG A 106 0.63 7.22 -13.20
CA ARG A 106 0.55 6.87 -14.63
C ARG A 106 -0.19 5.55 -14.74
N TYR A 107 -1.44 5.63 -15.16
CA TYR A 107 -2.27 4.46 -15.38
C TYR A 107 -2.17 3.98 -16.82
N GLU A 108 -1.98 2.67 -16.97
CA GLU A 108 -2.19 1.94 -18.21
C GLU A 108 -3.10 0.76 -17.91
N SER A 109 -4.24 0.71 -18.59
CA SER A 109 -5.11 -0.48 -18.56
C SER A 109 -4.45 -1.67 -19.27
N PRO A 110 -4.94 -2.91 -19.04
CA PRO A 110 -4.53 -4.06 -19.82
C PRO A 110 -4.74 -3.80 -21.32
N ARG A 111 -3.79 -4.28 -22.14
CA ARG A 111 -3.94 -4.21 -23.60
C ARG A 111 -5.09 -5.09 -24.06
N LYS A 112 -5.87 -4.58 -24.99
CA LYS A 112 -6.87 -5.36 -25.72
C LYS A 112 -6.20 -6.57 -26.37
N ALA A 113 -6.79 -7.75 -26.23
CA ALA A 113 -6.28 -8.95 -26.89
C ALA A 113 -6.13 -8.70 -28.40
N SER A 114 -4.93 -8.94 -28.94
CA SER A 114 -4.67 -8.78 -30.37
C SER A 114 -5.49 -9.79 -31.15
N THR A 115 -6.15 -9.36 -32.23
CA THR A 115 -6.76 -10.27 -33.21
C THR A 115 -5.68 -11.22 -33.72
N ALA A 116 -5.99 -12.53 -33.81
CA ALA A 116 -5.04 -13.53 -34.26
C ALA A 116 -4.43 -13.13 -35.62
N GLY A 117 -3.12 -12.91 -35.66
CA GLY A 117 -2.37 -12.49 -36.86
C GLY A 117 -1.87 -11.04 -36.87
N SER A 118 -2.18 -10.21 -35.87
CA SER A 118 -1.61 -8.86 -35.73
C SER A 118 -0.24 -8.87 -35.03
N THR A 119 0.75 -8.21 -35.62
CA THR A 119 2.08 -7.96 -35.00
C THR A 119 2.11 -6.69 -34.15
N SER A 120 1.07 -5.86 -34.21
CA SER A 120 0.97 -4.64 -33.39
C SER A 120 0.38 -4.96 -32.01
N PRO A 121 0.96 -4.43 -30.92
CA PRO A 121 0.37 -4.57 -29.61
C PRO A 121 -1.04 -3.96 -29.56
N GLY A 122 -1.96 -4.59 -28.82
CA GLY A 122 -3.34 -4.10 -28.70
C GLY A 122 -3.44 -2.72 -28.01
N SER A 123 -4.51 -1.99 -28.32
CA SER A 123 -4.82 -0.69 -27.71
C SER A 123 -5.06 -0.81 -26.20
N GLN A 124 -4.75 0.25 -25.45
CA GLN A 124 -5.02 0.37 -24.02
C GLN A 124 -5.47 1.81 -23.70
N ASN A 125 -6.35 1.97 -22.72
CA ASN A 125 -6.64 3.26 -22.11
C ASN A 125 -5.45 3.67 -21.22
N THR A 126 -5.08 4.95 -21.26
CA THR A 126 -4.03 5.54 -20.43
C THR A 126 -4.54 6.79 -19.75
N LEU A 127 -4.08 7.06 -18.52
CA LEU A 127 -4.42 8.28 -17.81
C LEU A 127 -3.27 8.70 -16.88
N VAL A 128 -2.83 9.94 -16.98
CA VAL A 128 -2.04 10.61 -15.95
C VAL A 128 -3.00 11.32 -15.00
N PHE A 129 -2.95 11.00 -13.72
CA PHE A 129 -3.77 11.64 -12.71
C PHE A 129 -2.96 11.92 -11.45
N TYR A 130 -3.51 12.74 -10.58
CA TYR A 130 -2.86 13.20 -9.37
C TYR A 130 -3.72 12.90 -8.15
N SER A 131 -3.08 12.52 -7.05
CA SER A 131 -3.70 12.53 -5.73
C SER A 131 -3.05 13.59 -4.86
N LEU A 132 -3.85 14.50 -4.31
CA LEU A 132 -3.41 15.56 -3.41
C LEU A 132 -3.86 15.26 -1.98
N TYR A 133 -2.92 15.40 -1.05
CA TYR A 133 -3.16 15.26 0.39
C TYR A 133 -2.82 16.58 1.06
N MET A 134 -3.82 17.35 1.45
CA MET A 134 -3.69 18.66 2.10
C MET A 134 -3.95 18.57 3.62
N HIS A 135 -3.49 19.59 4.33
CA HIS A 135 -3.61 19.75 5.79
C HIS A 135 -2.90 18.66 6.59
N LEU A 136 -1.78 18.13 6.08
CA LEU A 136 -1.02 17.10 6.77
C LEU A 136 -0.34 17.63 8.04
N LEU A 137 -0.12 16.78 9.04
CA LEU A 137 0.59 17.13 10.28
C LEU A 137 1.95 17.80 9.98
N PRO A 138 2.30 18.94 10.62
CA PRO A 138 3.61 19.58 10.47
C PRO A 138 4.71 18.73 11.12
N TYR A 139 5.98 19.04 10.81
CA TYR A 139 7.13 18.28 11.31
C TYR A 139 7.20 18.22 12.83
N SER A 140 6.90 19.34 13.52
CA SER A 140 6.80 19.42 14.99
C SER A 140 5.86 18.37 15.60
N GLY A 141 4.81 17.97 14.88
CA GLY A 141 3.83 17.01 15.32
C GLY A 141 4.34 15.57 15.38
N TYR A 142 5.48 15.25 14.75
CA TYR A 142 6.06 13.89 14.78
C TYR A 142 6.99 13.68 15.96
N ALA A 143 7.13 14.67 16.84
CA ALA A 143 8.05 14.61 17.95
C ALA A 143 7.50 13.76 19.11
N GLN A 144 8.34 12.90 19.68
CA GLN A 144 8.02 12.22 20.93
C GLN A 144 8.28 13.17 22.11
N ARG A 145 7.28 13.40 22.97
CA ARG A 145 7.48 14.26 24.14
C ARG A 145 8.17 13.51 25.28
N VAL A 146 9.22 14.12 25.81
CA VAL A 146 9.99 13.61 26.95
C VAL A 146 10.30 14.74 27.92
N VAL A 147 10.44 14.41 29.20
CA VAL A 147 10.87 15.34 30.25
C VAL A 147 12.23 14.93 30.78
N VAL A 148 13.14 15.90 30.88
CA VAL A 148 14.46 15.69 31.48
C VAL A 148 14.31 15.51 32.98
N GLN A 149 14.82 14.42 33.54
CA GLN A 149 14.91 14.18 34.97
C GLN A 149 16.39 14.23 35.43
N GLY A 150 16.63 14.96 36.53
CA GLY A 150 17.97 15.14 37.10
C GLY A 150 18.81 16.23 36.42
N THR A 151 20.06 16.42 36.88
CA THR A 151 20.95 17.52 36.46
C THR A 151 22.01 17.11 35.43
N SER A 152 21.95 15.90 34.87
CA SER A 152 23.06 15.31 34.09
C SER A 152 22.95 15.46 32.56
N ALA A 153 21.98 16.24 32.06
CA ALA A 153 21.76 16.38 30.62
C ALA A 153 22.51 17.57 30.01
N VAL A 154 23.08 17.36 28.82
CA VAL A 154 23.84 18.36 28.06
C VAL A 154 23.27 18.46 26.64
N ALA A 155 23.03 19.68 26.19
CA ALA A 155 22.56 20.06 24.88
C ALA A 155 23.69 20.69 24.03
N TYR A 156 23.62 20.52 22.70
CA TYR A 156 24.53 21.10 21.72
C TYR A 156 23.75 21.73 20.57
N GLU A 157 24.18 22.88 20.05
CA GLU A 157 23.49 23.57 18.94
C GLU A 157 23.67 22.87 17.59
N ARG A 158 24.80 22.17 17.40
CA ARG A 158 25.08 21.31 16.23
C ARG A 158 25.37 19.87 16.66
N CYS A 159 25.25 18.91 15.74
CA CYS A 159 25.57 17.52 16.03
C CYS A 159 27.06 17.38 16.42
N PRO A 160 27.40 16.88 17.62
CA PRO A 160 28.78 16.76 18.05
C PRO A 160 29.48 15.54 17.44
N ALA A 161 30.74 15.69 17.02
CA ALA A 161 31.65 14.57 16.72
C ALA A 161 32.41 14.21 18.00
N ILE A 162 32.27 12.97 18.51
CA ILE A 162 32.84 12.58 19.81
C ILE A 162 34.20 11.92 19.56
N ALA A 163 35.29 12.48 20.10
CA ALA A 163 36.64 11.92 20.02
C ALA A 163 37.24 11.75 21.42
N GLU A 164 38.03 10.69 21.64
CA GLU A 164 38.80 10.51 22.88
C GLU A 164 40.03 11.42 22.90
N THR A 165 40.31 12.03 24.05
CA THR A 165 41.61 12.63 24.35
C THR A 165 42.51 11.63 25.08
N PRO A 166 43.83 11.64 24.84
CA PRO A 166 44.79 11.00 25.73
C PRO A 166 44.74 11.71 27.10
N SER A 167 44.84 10.94 28.17
CA SER A 167 44.58 11.31 29.57
C SER A 167 45.44 12.42 30.21
N ASP A 168 46.13 13.28 29.45
CA ASP A 168 47.20 14.15 29.97
C ASP A 168 47.00 15.67 29.84
N SER A 169 45.83 16.16 29.41
CA SER A 169 45.52 17.61 29.47
C SER A 169 44.51 17.93 30.57
N GLY A 170 44.96 18.59 31.64
CA GLY A 170 44.15 18.96 32.80
C GLY A 170 42.86 19.70 32.44
N ALA A 171 41.72 19.13 32.81
CA ALA A 171 40.40 19.72 32.63
C ALA A 171 40.13 20.86 33.64
N MET A 172 39.54 21.96 33.19
CA MET A 172 38.91 22.94 34.09
C MET A 172 37.58 22.39 34.60
N SER A 173 37.37 22.43 35.91
CA SER A 173 36.09 22.09 36.54
C SER A 173 35.03 23.14 36.22
N VAL A 174 33.90 22.73 35.65
CA VAL A 174 32.67 23.55 35.62
C VAL A 174 31.98 23.42 36.99
N PRO A 175 31.78 24.50 37.76
CA PRO A 175 31.13 24.43 39.06
C PRO A 175 29.66 23.99 38.93
N GLY A 176 29.26 22.90 39.59
CA GLY A 176 27.86 22.47 39.68
C GLY A 176 27.57 21.00 39.36
N PHE A 177 28.52 20.24 38.85
CA PHE A 177 28.35 18.82 38.51
C PHE A 177 29.09 17.91 39.50
N ALA A 178 28.38 16.94 40.09
CA ALA A 178 28.92 16.06 41.13
C ALA A 178 29.69 14.84 40.59
N SER A 179 29.91 14.74 39.27
CA SER A 179 30.78 13.73 38.65
C SER A 179 31.32 14.25 37.31
N PRO A 180 32.61 14.02 36.97
CA PRO A 180 33.13 14.42 35.67
C PRO A 180 32.51 13.53 34.58
N LEU A 181 31.83 14.15 33.62
CA LEU A 181 31.48 13.51 32.34
C LEU A 181 32.79 13.27 31.59
N TYR A 182 33.33 12.05 31.67
CA TYR A 182 34.48 11.63 30.88
C TYR A 182 34.08 11.62 29.38
N GLY A 183 34.81 12.33 28.53
CA GLY A 183 34.77 12.12 27.07
C GLY A 183 34.25 13.24 26.16
N LEU A 184 34.05 14.47 26.65
CA LEU A 184 33.55 15.59 25.84
C LEU A 184 34.39 16.86 26.00
N HIS A 185 35.65 16.82 25.55
CA HIS A 185 36.40 18.05 25.29
C HIS A 185 37.20 17.91 23.98
N ASP A 186 37.16 18.98 23.19
CA ASP A 186 37.77 19.19 21.87
C ASP A 186 37.05 18.65 20.62
N VAL A 187 35.85 19.18 20.39
CA VAL A 187 35.48 19.61 19.02
C VAL A 187 36.07 21.01 18.84
N PRO A 188 36.85 21.30 17.78
CA PRO A 188 37.49 22.60 17.62
C PRO A 188 36.44 23.73 17.69
N ALA A 189 36.53 24.55 18.75
CA ALA A 189 36.04 25.93 18.95
C ALA A 189 34.67 26.40 18.39
N VAL A 190 33.78 25.54 17.89
CA VAL A 190 32.58 25.99 17.13
C VAL A 190 31.23 25.58 17.73
N ASN A 191 31.17 24.77 18.80
CA ASN A 191 29.87 24.28 19.30
C ASN A 191 29.82 24.21 20.85
N PRO A 192 29.16 25.15 21.54
CA PRO A 192 29.12 25.19 23.01
C PRO A 192 28.21 24.11 23.61
N ALA A 193 28.65 23.51 24.72
CA ALA A 193 27.84 22.60 25.53
C ALA A 193 26.95 23.39 26.50
N ILE A 194 25.65 23.09 26.54
CA ILE A 194 24.64 23.82 27.31
C ILE A 194 23.98 22.87 28.32
N ALA A 195 23.90 23.26 29.59
CA ALA A 195 23.25 22.45 30.61
C ALA A 195 21.72 22.46 30.48
N LEU A 196 21.10 21.29 30.64
CA LEU A 196 19.64 21.10 30.64
C LEU A 196 19.11 20.97 32.08
N PRO A 197 18.28 21.90 32.57
CA PRO A 197 17.65 21.78 33.88
C PRO A 197 16.69 20.57 33.96
N SER A 198 16.61 19.94 35.13
CA SER A 198 15.56 18.95 35.43
C SER A 198 14.18 19.60 35.30
N GLY A 199 13.24 18.90 34.66
CA GLY A 199 11.92 19.41 34.31
C GLY A 199 11.85 20.10 32.94
N THR A 200 12.96 20.18 32.19
CA THR A 200 12.92 20.68 30.80
C THR A 200 12.07 19.74 29.95
N GLU A 201 11.05 20.28 29.30
CA GLU A 201 10.19 19.55 28.38
C GLU A 201 10.77 19.59 26.98
N LEU A 202 10.89 18.42 26.36
CA LEU A 202 11.53 18.24 25.07
C LEU A 202 10.62 17.48 24.12
N SER A 203 10.74 17.81 22.85
CA SER A 203 10.10 17.12 21.74
C SER A 203 11.21 16.45 20.93
N VAL A 204 11.34 15.13 21.05
CA VAL A 204 12.35 14.31 20.35
C VAL A 204 11.97 14.21 18.88
N LEU A 205 12.75 14.92 18.07
CA LEU A 205 12.66 14.99 16.63
C LEU A 205 13.58 14.01 15.92
N ASP A 206 14.52 13.34 16.56
CA ASP A 206 15.18 12.16 15.98
C ASP A 206 16.07 11.47 17.02
N GLU A 207 16.51 10.25 16.73
CA GLU A 207 17.52 9.54 17.50
C GLU A 207 18.62 9.02 16.56
N VAL A 208 19.88 9.32 16.91
CA VAL A 208 21.05 8.70 16.26
C VAL A 208 21.98 8.05 17.25
N GLN A 209 22.81 7.15 16.72
CA GLN A 209 23.89 6.52 17.45
C GLN A 209 25.23 7.07 16.96
N SER A 210 26.11 7.41 17.89
CA SER A 210 27.48 7.83 17.66
C SER A 210 28.42 7.01 18.56
N THR A 211 29.71 7.02 18.28
CA THR A 211 30.72 6.30 19.07
C THR A 211 31.61 7.29 19.82
N ALA A 212 31.86 7.01 21.09
CA ALA A 212 32.84 7.67 21.94
C ALA A 212 33.83 6.61 22.42
N GLY A 213 34.96 6.47 21.73
CA GLY A 213 35.86 5.32 21.94
C GLY A 213 35.18 3.99 21.64
N ASP A 214 35.28 3.03 22.57
CA ASP A 214 34.62 1.72 22.49
C ASP A 214 33.13 1.74 22.88
N GLN A 215 32.59 2.89 23.28
CA GLN A 215 31.20 3.02 23.73
C GLN A 215 30.29 3.64 22.67
N ILE A 216 29.10 3.04 22.48
CA ILE A 216 28.04 3.60 21.63
C ILE A 216 27.16 4.52 22.49
N THR A 217 27.05 5.78 22.08
CA THR A 217 26.22 6.80 22.73
C THR A 217 25.07 7.18 21.80
N LYS A 218 23.86 7.26 22.35
CA LYS A 218 22.72 7.80 21.61
C LYS A 218 22.65 9.32 21.75
N LEU A 219 22.31 10.00 20.67
CA LEU A 219 22.04 11.42 20.61
C LEU A 219 20.60 11.62 20.15
N LEU A 220 19.86 12.48 20.84
CA LEU A 220 18.54 12.91 20.43
C LEU A 220 18.61 14.27 19.79
N TYR A 221 18.00 14.43 18.63
CA TYR A 221 17.69 15.77 18.12
C TYR A 221 16.34 16.19 18.71
N VAL A 222 16.28 17.35 19.34
CA VAL A 222 15.09 17.80 20.07
C VAL A 222 14.75 19.24 19.76
N VAL A 223 13.49 19.62 19.94
CA VAL A 223 13.10 21.02 20.19
C VAL A 223 12.70 21.17 21.66
N VAL A 224 13.09 22.28 22.27
CA VAL A 224 12.80 22.56 23.69
C VAL A 224 11.41 23.18 23.77
N ASN A 225 10.47 22.51 24.44
CA ASN A 225 9.10 23.00 24.58
C ASN A 225 9.00 24.03 25.71
N ALA A 226 9.57 23.71 26.87
CA ALA A 226 9.50 24.54 28.06
C ALA A 226 10.74 24.35 28.95
N VAL A 227 11.16 25.43 29.61
CA VAL A 227 12.30 25.44 30.54
C VAL A 227 11.80 25.88 31.93
N PRO A 228 12.06 25.10 32.99
CA PRO A 228 11.66 25.47 34.36
C PRO A 228 12.33 26.76 34.84
N VAL A 229 11.58 27.57 35.60
CA VAL A 229 11.99 28.92 36.06
C VAL A 229 13.13 28.87 37.11
N SER A 230 13.38 27.73 37.76
CA SER A 230 14.17 27.66 39.01
C SER A 230 15.64 27.27 38.89
N GLY A 231 16.28 27.25 37.70
CA GLY A 231 17.61 26.63 37.58
C GLY A 231 18.55 27.11 36.47
N ASN A 232 18.73 28.41 36.25
CA ASN A 232 19.63 28.89 35.18
C ASN A 232 20.75 29.82 35.70
N PRO A 233 21.96 29.32 36.02
CA PRO A 233 23.09 30.15 36.45
C PRO A 233 24.22 30.31 35.41
N THR A 234 24.03 29.98 34.12
CA THR A 234 25.12 30.14 33.12
C THR A 234 24.75 31.04 31.94
N SER A 235 25.75 31.74 31.39
CA SER A 235 25.64 32.82 30.40
C SER A 235 25.21 32.39 28.98
N GLN A 236 24.86 31.12 28.78
CA GLN A 236 24.29 30.58 27.54
C GLN A 236 23.02 29.79 27.90
N ALA A 237 21.86 30.45 27.86
CA ALA A 237 20.59 29.86 28.26
C ALA A 237 19.98 29.02 27.15
N ILE A 238 19.55 27.79 27.49
CA ILE A 238 18.70 27.00 26.62
C ILE A 238 17.37 27.72 26.39
N THR A 239 16.91 27.79 25.14
CA THR A 239 15.76 28.62 24.75
C THR A 239 14.60 27.75 24.29
N ALA A 240 13.40 28.00 24.83
CA ALA A 240 12.19 27.36 24.34
C ALA A 240 11.95 27.71 22.86
N GLY A 241 11.52 26.73 22.06
CA GLY A 241 11.37 26.83 20.61
C GLY A 241 12.66 26.62 19.82
N GLN A 242 13.83 26.50 20.46
CA GLN A 242 15.10 26.21 19.78
C GLN A 242 15.43 24.73 19.73
N HIS A 243 16.20 24.35 18.70
CA HIS A 243 16.60 22.97 18.42
C HIS A 243 17.97 22.67 19.00
N TYR A 244 18.14 21.48 19.58
CA TYR A 244 19.40 21.03 20.17
C TYR A 244 19.62 19.53 19.95
N TRP A 245 20.88 19.11 20.06
CA TRP A 245 21.28 17.71 20.18
C TRP A 245 21.55 17.38 21.65
N ILE A 246 21.03 16.26 22.14
CA ILE A 246 21.18 15.83 23.53
C ILE A 246 21.85 14.47 23.59
N ALA A 247 22.94 14.36 24.33
CA ALA A 247 23.53 13.05 24.64
C ALA A 247 22.69 12.33 25.68
N THR A 248 22.28 11.10 25.42
CA THR A 248 21.42 10.34 26.35
C THR A 248 22.20 9.61 27.44
N HIS A 249 23.54 9.57 27.35
CA HIS A 249 24.34 8.81 28.30
C HIS A 249 24.25 9.43 29.69
N GLY A 250 23.71 8.69 30.67
CA GLY A 250 23.50 9.17 32.03
C GLY A 250 22.31 10.14 32.21
N VAL A 251 21.51 10.36 31.17
CA VAL A 251 20.31 11.21 31.24
C VAL A 251 19.06 10.37 31.46
N GLN A 252 18.27 10.71 32.48
CA GLN A 252 16.93 10.13 32.63
C GLN A 252 15.93 10.96 31.83
N LEU A 253 15.32 10.32 30.83
CA LEU A 253 14.24 10.89 30.03
C LEU A 253 12.98 10.09 30.30
N GLU A 254 11.96 10.73 30.85
CA GLU A 254 10.65 10.12 31.01
C GLU A 254 9.78 10.49 29.81
N ALA A 255 9.35 9.48 29.06
CA ALA A 255 8.35 9.68 28.03
C ALA A 255 7.04 10.10 28.70
N THR A 256 6.37 11.10 28.15
CA THR A 256 5.02 11.42 28.59
C THR A 256 4.12 10.23 28.22
N THR A 257 3.49 9.61 29.20
CA THR A 257 2.67 8.39 29.04
C THR A 257 1.64 8.53 27.91
N GLY A 258 1.63 7.61 26.95
CA GLY A 258 0.57 7.48 25.94
C GLY A 258 0.88 8.00 24.52
N ALA A 259 2.08 8.53 24.23
CA ALA A 259 2.42 8.99 22.88
C ALA A 259 2.99 7.86 22.01
N ASP A 260 2.19 7.35 21.06
CA ASP A 260 2.68 6.48 19.99
C ASP A 260 3.62 7.23 19.05
N ILE A 261 4.68 6.56 18.58
CA ILE A 261 5.65 7.15 17.64
C ILE A 261 5.00 7.24 16.25
N ARG A 262 4.61 8.44 15.84
CA ARG A 262 4.08 8.70 14.49
C ARG A 262 5.15 8.41 13.43
N LYS A 263 4.84 7.52 12.50
CA LYS A 263 5.74 7.17 11.38
C LYS A 263 5.90 8.37 10.45
N ARG A 264 7.15 8.75 10.16
CA ARG A 264 7.49 9.78 9.17
C ARG A 264 7.34 9.27 7.73
N PRO A 265 6.83 10.09 6.82
CA PRO A 265 6.84 9.80 5.39
C PRO A 265 8.26 9.67 4.84
N ALA A 266 8.48 8.71 3.94
CA ALA A 266 9.79 8.44 3.36
C ALA A 266 10.21 9.47 2.30
N TYR A 267 9.27 10.27 1.78
CA TYR A 267 9.52 11.24 0.71
C TYR A 267 10.11 12.57 1.20
N TRP A 268 10.20 12.77 2.51
CA TRP A 268 10.85 13.96 3.05
C TRP A 268 12.35 13.93 2.77
N LYS A 269 12.84 14.91 2.01
CA LYS A 269 14.24 15.04 1.64
C LYS A 269 14.98 16.01 2.54
N SER A 270 16.27 15.76 2.69
CA SER A 270 17.27 16.68 3.24
C SER A 270 18.31 16.98 2.15
N ASN A 271 18.72 18.23 1.96
CA ASN A 271 19.88 18.54 1.11
C ASN A 271 21.21 18.15 1.77
N ARG A 272 21.17 17.72 3.05
CA ARG A 272 22.31 17.06 3.66
C ARG A 272 22.53 15.74 2.93
N LYS A 273 23.75 15.56 2.43
CA LYS A 273 24.19 14.25 1.92
C LYS A 273 23.94 13.22 3.02
N ALA A 274 23.27 12.12 2.67
CA ALA A 274 23.06 11.01 3.58
C ALA A 274 24.41 10.62 4.14
N THR A 275 24.57 10.80 5.45
CA THR A 275 25.82 10.56 6.16
C THR A 275 25.54 9.55 7.26
N GLY A 276 26.60 8.94 7.76
CA GLY A 276 26.46 7.99 8.83
C GLY A 276 27.78 7.74 9.52
N THR A 277 27.69 7.12 10.69
CA THR A 277 28.82 6.74 11.52
C THR A 277 28.87 5.23 11.64
N LEU A 278 30.06 4.65 11.43
CA LEU A 278 30.28 3.23 11.65
C LEU A 278 30.36 2.95 13.15
N LEU A 279 29.46 2.11 13.66
CA LEU A 279 29.39 1.80 15.09
C LEU A 279 30.36 0.69 15.51
N HIS A 280 30.81 -0.11 14.54
CA HIS A 280 31.73 -1.22 14.72
C HIS A 280 32.74 -1.25 13.58
N GLU A 281 33.82 -2.01 13.73
CA GLU A 281 34.71 -2.30 12.61
C GLU A 281 33.94 -3.05 11.50
N VAL A 282 34.07 -2.59 10.25
CA VAL A 282 33.40 -3.20 9.09
C VAL A 282 34.39 -3.54 7.99
N SER A 283 34.08 -4.59 7.22
CA SER A 283 34.84 -4.92 6.01
C SER A 283 34.48 -3.98 4.85
N ALA A 284 35.44 -3.18 4.38
CA ALA A 284 35.36 -2.46 3.12
C ALA A 284 35.58 -3.41 1.95
N ARG A 285 34.76 -3.27 0.91
CA ARG A 285 34.77 -4.08 -0.31
C ARG A 285 34.95 -3.21 -1.55
N GLY A 286 35.57 -3.79 -2.57
CA GLY A 286 35.65 -3.17 -3.90
C GLY A 286 34.30 -3.19 -4.63
N GLU A 287 34.30 -2.73 -5.88
CA GLU A 287 33.09 -2.66 -6.71
C GLU A 287 32.40 -4.03 -6.89
N PRO A 288 31.06 -4.09 -6.82
CA PRO A 288 30.29 -5.29 -7.13
C PRO A 288 30.48 -5.71 -8.58
N SER A 289 30.41 -7.02 -8.83
CA SER A 289 30.41 -7.51 -10.22
C SER A 289 29.09 -7.19 -10.93
N ALA A 290 29.09 -7.25 -12.27
CA ALA A 290 27.89 -7.03 -13.10
C ALA A 290 26.70 -7.97 -12.77
N GLN A 291 26.92 -9.07 -12.04
CA GLN A 291 25.89 -10.01 -11.59
C GLN A 291 25.34 -9.68 -10.18
N ASN A 292 25.50 -8.44 -9.70
CA ASN A 292 25.13 -7.99 -8.36
C ASN A 292 25.78 -8.81 -7.23
N VAL A 293 27.00 -9.34 -7.43
CA VAL A 293 27.75 -10.05 -6.38
C VAL A 293 28.64 -9.07 -5.63
N ALA A 294 28.63 -9.13 -4.30
CA ALA A 294 29.43 -8.27 -3.45
C ALA A 294 30.93 -8.41 -3.75
N GLY A 295 31.64 -7.29 -3.87
CA GLY A 295 33.08 -7.26 -4.13
C GLY A 295 33.90 -7.99 -3.06
N ALA A 296 35.13 -8.34 -3.40
CA ALA A 296 36.09 -8.90 -2.45
C ALA A 296 36.36 -7.89 -1.32
N VAL A 297 36.64 -8.40 -0.11
CA VAL A 297 37.09 -7.56 1.00
C VAL A 297 38.46 -7.02 0.61
N ILE A 298 38.58 -5.69 0.60
CA ILE A 298 39.84 -5.00 0.32
C ILE A 298 40.54 -4.64 1.63
N HIS A 299 39.80 -4.09 2.61
CA HIS A 299 40.33 -3.62 3.89
C HIS A 299 39.26 -3.66 5.00
N THR A 300 39.64 -3.29 6.22
CA THR A 300 38.73 -2.98 7.33
C THR A 300 38.66 -1.48 7.56
N VAL A 301 37.52 -1.01 8.07
CA VAL A 301 37.26 0.39 8.43
C VAL A 301 36.88 0.43 9.90
N PRO A 302 37.57 1.23 10.73
CA PRO A 302 37.37 1.23 12.18
C PRO A 302 36.03 1.87 12.59
N PRO A 303 35.52 1.56 13.79
CA PRO A 303 34.37 2.27 14.39
C PRO A 303 34.68 3.77 14.54
N GLY A 304 33.65 4.62 14.57
CA GLY A 304 33.75 6.08 14.62
C GLY A 304 34.11 6.75 13.30
N THR A 305 34.35 5.97 12.25
CA THR A 305 34.49 6.50 10.88
C THR A 305 33.17 7.12 10.41
N THR A 306 33.21 8.37 9.99
CA THR A 306 32.06 9.03 9.34
C THR A 306 32.13 8.84 7.84
N VAL A 307 30.98 8.60 7.23
CA VAL A 307 30.87 8.28 5.81
C VAL A 307 29.73 9.05 5.16
N LYS A 308 29.92 9.40 3.89
CA LYS A 308 28.85 9.85 3.00
C LYS A 308 28.31 8.63 2.25
N ILE A 309 27.01 8.39 2.31
CA ILE A 309 26.32 7.34 1.59
C ILE A 309 26.02 7.85 0.17
N GLU A 310 26.57 7.17 -0.84
CA GLU A 310 26.41 7.52 -2.26
C GLU A 310 25.20 6.78 -2.87
N GLN A 311 25.03 5.50 -2.56
CA GLN A 311 23.93 4.65 -3.02
C GLN A 311 23.82 3.36 -2.19
N GLU A 312 22.68 2.68 -2.26
CA GLU A 312 22.47 1.37 -1.62
C GLU A 312 21.95 0.32 -2.63
N LYS A 313 22.39 -0.93 -2.48
CA LYS A 313 21.97 -2.06 -3.33
C LYS A 313 21.90 -3.37 -2.53
N LEU A 314 21.02 -4.27 -2.94
CA LEU A 314 21.06 -5.68 -2.51
C LEU A 314 22.10 -6.42 -3.35
N LEU A 315 23.13 -6.97 -2.70
CA LEU A 315 24.20 -7.72 -3.35
C LEU A 315 24.26 -9.16 -2.83
N ARG A 316 24.57 -10.10 -3.72
CA ARG A 316 24.77 -11.51 -3.41
C ARG A 316 26.09 -11.70 -2.68
N GLN A 317 26.04 -12.25 -1.47
CA GLN A 317 27.21 -12.63 -0.67
C GLN A 317 27.02 -14.07 -0.20
N GLY A 318 27.77 -15.02 -0.79
CA GLY A 318 27.43 -16.44 -0.68
C GLY A 318 26.08 -16.74 -1.35
N ASN A 319 25.23 -17.54 -0.70
CA ASN A 319 23.90 -17.92 -1.22
C ASN A 319 22.76 -16.99 -0.79
N LYS A 320 23.07 -15.80 -0.25
CA LYS A 320 22.06 -14.86 0.26
C LYS A 320 22.26 -13.47 -0.32
N MET A 321 21.14 -12.79 -0.62
CA MET A 321 21.14 -11.35 -0.88
C MET A 321 21.29 -10.60 0.44
N LYS A 322 22.17 -9.62 0.47
CA LYS A 322 22.45 -8.79 1.65
C LYS A 322 22.52 -7.33 1.20
N PRO A 323 22.02 -6.37 1.99
CA PRO A 323 22.08 -4.96 1.62
C PRO A 323 23.48 -4.40 1.89
N PHE A 324 23.96 -3.61 0.93
CA PHE A 324 25.22 -2.90 0.98
C PHE A 324 25.02 -1.44 0.60
N ALA A 325 25.84 -0.56 1.18
CA ALA A 325 25.94 0.84 0.82
C ALA A 325 27.30 1.10 0.16
N GLN A 326 27.31 1.84 -0.94
CA GLN A 326 28.50 2.50 -1.43
C GLN A 326 28.68 3.78 -0.63
N VAL A 327 29.83 3.93 0.00
CA VAL A 327 30.11 5.05 0.88
C VAL A 327 31.45 5.69 0.58
N THR A 328 31.52 7.00 0.69
CA THR A 328 32.76 7.78 0.64
C THR A 328 33.19 8.09 2.07
N ILE A 329 34.42 7.72 2.43
CA ILE A 329 34.96 7.96 3.77
C ILE A 329 35.19 9.45 3.98
N LEU A 330 34.57 10.05 5.00
CA LEU A 330 34.72 11.47 5.33
C LEU A 330 35.75 11.68 6.44
N THR A 331 35.73 10.83 7.47
CA THR A 331 36.73 10.78 8.54
C THR A 331 36.99 9.32 8.93
N LEU A 332 38.15 9.05 9.53
CA LEU A 332 38.47 7.75 10.13
C LEU A 332 38.36 7.85 11.65
N GLY A 333 37.74 6.85 12.28
CA GLY A 333 37.69 6.76 13.74
C GLY A 333 38.97 6.18 14.35
N ALA A 334 39.06 6.20 15.68
CA ALA A 334 40.24 5.76 16.42
C ALA A 334 40.43 4.23 16.34
N GLY A 335 41.58 3.78 15.84
CA GLY A 335 41.92 2.37 15.69
C GLY A 335 42.95 2.14 14.59
N SER A 336 43.51 0.93 14.50
CA SER A 336 44.41 0.52 13.42
C SER A 336 43.62 0.29 12.13
N ALA A 337 43.23 1.38 11.46
CA ALA A 337 42.66 1.31 10.12
C ALA A 337 43.65 0.56 9.20
N GLY A 338 43.19 -0.48 8.51
CA GLY A 338 43.81 -0.83 7.23
C GLY A 338 43.81 0.40 6.30
N PRO A 339 44.56 0.41 5.18
CA PRO A 339 44.92 1.59 4.39
C PRO A 339 43.77 2.28 3.60
N VAL A 340 42.54 2.32 4.11
CA VAL A 340 41.43 3.07 3.52
C VAL A 340 41.60 4.55 3.87
N ALA A 341 41.88 5.38 2.87
CA ALA A 341 42.06 6.81 3.05
C ALA A 341 40.73 7.58 3.12
N VAL A 342 40.74 8.73 3.79
CA VAL A 342 39.67 9.73 3.66
C VAL A 342 39.52 10.11 2.19
N GLY A 343 38.27 10.17 1.71
CA GLY A 343 37.91 10.37 0.31
C GLY A 343 37.80 9.10 -0.52
N ALA A 344 38.19 7.92 0.00
CA ALA A 344 38.01 6.66 -0.70
C ALA A 344 36.53 6.25 -0.74
N THR A 345 36.07 5.74 -1.89
CA THR A 345 34.74 5.16 -2.04
C THR A 345 34.83 3.64 -1.94
N VAL A 346 34.07 3.05 -1.03
CA VAL A 346 34.07 1.61 -0.74
C VAL A 346 32.65 1.09 -0.54
N TRP A 347 32.46 -0.21 -0.70
CA TRP A 347 31.19 -0.86 -0.38
C TRP A 347 31.24 -1.49 1.00
N ILE A 348 30.26 -1.19 1.84
CA ILE A 348 30.11 -1.74 3.19
C ILE A 348 28.73 -2.39 3.36
N ARG A 349 28.61 -3.37 4.25
CA ARG A 349 27.30 -3.99 4.53
C ARG A 349 26.43 -2.97 5.27
N SER A 350 25.21 -2.71 4.78
CA SER A 350 24.32 -1.68 5.34
C SER A 350 23.21 -2.22 6.24
N SER A 351 23.10 -3.55 6.38
CA SER A 351 22.27 -4.23 7.40
C SER A 351 23.06 -4.59 8.66
N GLY A 352 22.42 -4.45 9.82
CA GLY A 352 22.97 -4.74 11.14
C GLY A 352 23.35 -3.45 11.88
N THR A 353 23.69 -3.56 13.16
CA THR A 353 24.10 -2.43 14.03
C THR A 353 25.44 -1.79 13.64
N GLY A 354 25.91 -1.94 12.39
CA GLY A 354 27.24 -1.52 11.97
C GLY A 354 27.32 -0.10 11.38
N LEU A 355 26.24 0.41 10.77
CA LEU A 355 26.17 1.76 10.18
C LEU A 355 24.97 2.51 10.78
N SER A 356 25.25 3.46 11.68
CA SER A 356 24.29 4.45 12.15
C SER A 356 24.13 5.53 11.09
N ARG A 357 22.89 5.90 10.75
CA ARG A 357 22.61 6.95 9.76
C ARG A 357 22.29 8.24 10.50
N ASP A 358 22.84 9.34 10.00
CA ASP A 358 22.45 10.66 10.48
C ASP A 358 20.97 10.90 10.10
N PRO A 359 20.22 11.69 10.90
CA PRO A 359 18.84 12.01 10.58
C PRO A 359 18.82 12.78 9.28
N LEU A 360 18.00 12.32 8.33
CA LEU A 360 17.61 13.14 7.20
C LEU A 360 16.52 14.11 7.68
N ILE A 361 16.90 15.03 8.57
CA ILE A 361 16.02 16.14 8.98
C ILE A 361 15.79 16.99 7.72
N PRO A 362 14.52 17.23 7.35
CA PRO A 362 14.21 18.14 6.26
C PRO A 362 14.81 19.51 6.57
N ASP A 363 15.51 20.08 5.61
CA ASP A 363 16.14 21.40 5.73
C ASP A 363 15.34 22.49 5.03
N LEU A 364 14.29 22.10 4.31
CA LEU A 364 13.31 22.97 3.66
C LEU A 364 11.96 22.79 4.36
N PHE A 365 11.56 23.81 5.09
CA PHE A 365 10.23 23.93 5.66
C PHE A 365 9.48 25.09 5.01
N ASN A 366 8.15 25.03 5.05
CA ASN A 366 7.27 26.14 4.69
C ASN A 366 7.32 26.59 3.22
N VAL A 367 8.06 25.87 2.39
CA VAL A 367 8.21 26.08 0.95
C VAL A 367 7.77 24.84 0.20
N VAL A 368 7.31 25.02 -1.04
CA VAL A 368 7.03 23.88 -1.91
C VAL A 368 8.35 23.31 -2.43
N THR A 369 8.54 22.02 -2.20
CA THR A 369 9.69 21.25 -2.66
C THR A 369 9.29 20.44 -3.88
N CYS A 370 10.01 20.63 -4.98
CA CYS A 370 9.81 19.89 -6.23
C CYS A 370 11.10 19.13 -6.60
N ASN A 371 10.95 17.94 -7.17
CA ASN A 371 11.98 17.20 -7.90
C ASN A 371 13.25 16.72 -7.13
N PRO A 372 13.91 15.64 -7.60
CA PRO A 372 13.39 14.66 -8.55
C PRO A 372 12.19 13.90 -7.96
N PRO A 373 11.26 13.40 -8.80
CA PRO A 373 10.11 12.62 -8.33
C PRO A 373 10.53 11.47 -7.41
N ILE A 374 9.75 11.20 -6.37
CA ILE A 374 10.08 10.21 -5.35
C ILE A 374 9.09 9.06 -5.46
N PRO A 375 9.52 7.83 -5.78
CA PRO A 375 8.63 6.68 -5.85
C PRO A 375 7.88 6.48 -4.54
N VAL A 376 6.59 6.17 -4.64
CA VAL A 376 5.73 5.81 -3.51
C VAL A 376 4.89 4.61 -3.90
N GLU A 377 4.76 3.63 -3.01
CA GLU A 377 3.90 2.47 -3.22
C GLU A 377 2.52 2.69 -2.59
N ALA A 378 1.48 2.08 -3.15
CA ALA A 378 0.15 2.13 -2.54
C ALA A 378 0.19 1.58 -1.11
N GLY A 379 -0.35 2.34 -0.16
CA GLY A 379 -0.31 2.02 1.27
C GLY A 379 0.90 2.58 2.04
N ASP A 380 1.87 3.19 1.36
CA ASP A 380 2.94 3.92 2.05
C ASP A 380 2.40 5.14 2.82
N ALA A 381 3.04 5.49 3.93
CA ALA A 381 2.64 6.63 4.75
C ALA A 381 2.89 7.94 4.01
N ILE A 382 1.84 8.73 3.82
CA ILE A 382 1.90 10.07 3.22
C ILE A 382 1.99 11.16 4.30
N GLY A 383 1.32 10.98 5.42
CA GLY A 383 1.33 11.93 6.54
C GLY A 383 0.33 11.51 7.61
N HIS A 384 0.04 12.40 8.55
CA HIS A 384 -1.00 12.21 9.57
C HIS A 384 -1.97 13.38 9.54
N LEU A 385 -3.12 13.26 10.21
CA LEU A 385 -4.10 14.35 10.30
C LEU A 385 -3.44 15.60 10.90
N GLY A 386 -3.58 16.74 10.24
CA GLY A 386 -3.12 18.01 10.76
C GLY A 386 -4.28 18.80 11.37
N LEU A 387 -3.95 19.66 12.33
CA LEU A 387 -4.91 20.61 12.88
C LEU A 387 -5.38 21.60 11.82
N TYR A 388 -6.67 21.91 11.85
CA TYR A 388 -7.33 22.89 11.00
C TYR A 388 -8.38 23.63 11.83
N GLU A 389 -8.00 24.81 12.32
CA GLU A 389 -8.89 25.69 13.08
C GLU A 389 -9.48 26.79 12.19
N THR A 390 -10.80 26.99 12.28
CA THR A 390 -11.55 28.02 11.54
C THR A 390 -12.43 28.85 12.47
N PRO A 391 -12.88 30.05 12.04
CA PRO A 391 -13.83 30.86 12.81
C PRO A 391 -15.14 30.11 13.09
N GLY A 392 -15.60 30.16 14.35
CA GLY A 392 -16.89 29.62 14.79
C GLY A 392 -18.06 30.58 14.52
N ALA A 393 -19.20 30.34 15.19
CA ALA A 393 -20.41 31.13 14.99
C ALA A 393 -20.32 32.54 15.63
N GLY A 394 -19.66 32.66 16.78
CA GLY A 394 -19.38 33.94 17.43
C GLY A 394 -18.08 34.62 16.98
N ASP A 395 -17.99 35.93 17.23
CA ASP A 395 -16.85 36.81 16.90
C ASP A 395 -15.51 36.38 17.53
N HIS A 396 -15.53 35.46 18.50
CA HIS A 396 -14.37 34.91 19.19
C HIS A 396 -14.39 33.39 19.28
N ASP A 397 -15.37 32.74 18.64
CA ASP A 397 -15.47 31.28 18.65
C ASP A 397 -14.50 30.69 17.63
N LYS A 398 -14.02 29.47 17.91
CA LYS A 398 -13.26 28.67 16.95
C LYS A 398 -13.83 27.28 16.81
N MET A 399 -13.77 26.76 15.59
CA MET A 399 -13.99 25.35 15.29
C MET A 399 -12.63 24.69 15.12
N THR A 400 -12.45 23.53 15.75
CA THR A 400 -11.19 22.79 15.76
C THR A 400 -11.43 21.40 15.22
N ARG A 401 -10.62 20.97 14.24
CA ARG A 401 -10.61 19.60 13.71
C ARG A 401 -9.19 19.16 13.44
N GLN A 402 -8.91 17.86 13.57
CA GLN A 402 -7.76 17.26 12.91
C GLN A 402 -8.26 16.60 11.63
N GLN A 403 -7.76 17.04 10.49
CA GLN A 403 -8.25 16.54 9.21
C GLN A 403 -7.15 16.46 8.16
N ALA A 404 -7.41 15.66 7.14
CA ALA A 404 -6.72 15.71 5.86
C ALA A 404 -7.76 15.90 4.76
N HIS A 405 -7.44 16.74 3.79
CA HIS A 405 -8.25 16.90 2.59
C HIS A 405 -7.61 16.09 1.46
N LEU A 406 -8.40 15.24 0.81
CA LEU A 406 -7.97 14.33 -0.25
C LEU A 406 -8.66 14.67 -1.57
N GLU A 407 -7.89 14.95 -2.62
CA GLU A 407 -8.40 15.15 -3.98
C GLU A 407 -7.80 14.16 -4.96
N VAL A 408 -8.58 13.83 -6.00
CA VAL A 408 -8.09 13.16 -7.20
C VAL A 408 -8.48 13.97 -8.42
N PHE A 409 -7.50 14.36 -9.22
CA PHE A 409 -7.74 15.16 -10.42
C PHE A 409 -6.84 14.79 -11.59
N THR A 410 -7.23 15.19 -12.79
CA THR A 410 -6.44 15.03 -14.02
C THR A 410 -6.61 16.22 -14.96
N GLY A 411 -5.49 16.68 -15.52
CA GLY A 411 -5.46 17.57 -16.68
C GLY A 411 -4.94 16.86 -17.93
N ASP A 412 -4.94 15.53 -17.96
CA ASP A 412 -4.43 14.75 -19.08
C ASP A 412 -5.30 15.00 -20.33
N PRO A 413 -4.70 15.41 -21.47
CA PRO A 413 -5.45 15.61 -22.71
C PRO A 413 -6.16 14.34 -23.21
N LYS A 414 -5.75 13.15 -22.77
CA LYS A 414 -6.38 11.86 -23.10
C LYS A 414 -7.55 11.49 -22.19
N PHE A 415 -7.94 12.34 -21.24
CA PHE A 415 -9.03 12.04 -20.31
C PHE A 415 -10.32 11.63 -21.02
N ASN A 416 -10.73 12.33 -22.07
CA ASN A 416 -11.95 12.00 -22.82
C ASN A 416 -11.85 10.63 -23.51
N ASP A 417 -10.68 10.29 -24.04
CA ASP A 417 -10.41 8.98 -24.66
C ASP A 417 -10.46 7.85 -23.63
N PHE A 418 -9.91 8.10 -22.44
CA PHE A 418 -9.96 7.20 -21.29
C PHE A 418 -11.40 6.99 -20.80
N PHE A 419 -12.15 8.08 -20.60
CA PHE A 419 -13.51 8.07 -20.07
C PHE A 419 -14.49 7.37 -21.03
N ALA A 420 -14.31 7.58 -22.33
CA ALA A 420 -15.12 6.96 -23.38
C ALA A 420 -14.71 5.51 -23.72
N ASN A 421 -13.67 4.95 -23.06
CA ASN A 421 -13.12 3.62 -23.37
C ASN A 421 -12.79 3.46 -24.87
N THR A 422 -12.11 4.44 -25.47
CA THR A 422 -11.80 4.44 -26.90
C THR A 422 -10.91 3.26 -27.32
N ALA A 423 -10.11 2.70 -26.40
CA ALA A 423 -9.36 1.46 -26.64
C ALA A 423 -10.26 0.24 -26.87
N GLY A 424 -11.55 0.32 -26.48
CA GLY A 424 -12.55 -0.71 -26.68
C GLY A 424 -12.26 -1.96 -25.86
N LEU A 425 -11.90 -1.78 -24.59
CA LEU A 425 -11.61 -2.87 -23.65
C LEU A 425 -12.90 -3.57 -23.24
N THR A 426 -12.90 -4.90 -23.28
CA THR A 426 -14.05 -5.77 -22.98
C THR A 426 -13.76 -6.81 -21.89
N GLU A 427 -12.54 -6.78 -21.34
CA GLU A 427 -12.08 -7.64 -20.25
C GLU A 427 -11.94 -6.81 -18.97
N GLY A 428 -11.99 -7.41 -17.78
CA GLY A 428 -12.00 -6.71 -16.49
C GLY A 428 -13.19 -7.10 -15.60
N ARG A 429 -13.41 -6.37 -14.49
CA ARG A 429 -14.62 -6.54 -13.66
C ARG A 429 -15.87 -6.29 -14.49
N ARG A 430 -16.89 -7.10 -14.21
CA ARG A 430 -18.18 -7.06 -14.89
C ARG A 430 -19.26 -6.73 -13.88
N PHE A 431 -20.10 -5.80 -14.27
CA PHE A 431 -21.21 -5.31 -13.49
C PHE A 431 -22.52 -5.62 -14.21
N LYS A 432 -23.56 -5.87 -13.42
CA LYS A 432 -24.93 -5.89 -13.90
C LYS A 432 -25.49 -4.49 -13.67
N VAL A 433 -25.95 -3.85 -14.73
CA VAL A 433 -26.41 -2.46 -14.66
C VAL A 433 -27.86 -2.38 -15.11
N ALA A 434 -28.68 -1.68 -14.33
CA ALA A 434 -29.97 -1.17 -14.75
C ALA A 434 -29.77 0.16 -15.48
N GLY A 435 -30.18 0.23 -16.74
CA GLY A 435 -30.18 1.46 -17.52
C GLY A 435 -31.30 2.42 -17.09
N THR A 436 -31.34 3.58 -17.73
CA THR A 436 -32.37 4.62 -17.51
C THR A 436 -33.69 4.31 -18.23
N ASP A 437 -33.70 3.35 -19.15
CA ASP A 437 -34.88 2.96 -19.91
C ASP A 437 -35.86 2.15 -19.06
N GLY A 438 -37.00 2.75 -18.75
CA GLY A 438 -38.12 2.16 -18.02
C GLY A 438 -38.01 2.30 -16.49
N ALA A 439 -39.15 2.43 -15.82
CA ALA A 439 -39.19 2.59 -14.38
C ALA A 439 -38.90 1.27 -13.63
N PRO A 440 -38.22 1.29 -12.48
CA PRO A 440 -38.20 0.18 -11.54
C PRO A 440 -39.64 -0.22 -11.15
N ALA A 441 -39.89 -1.52 -11.01
CA ALA A 441 -41.19 -2.05 -10.62
C ALA A 441 -41.39 -1.99 -9.09
N ARG A 442 -42.64 -1.86 -8.66
CA ARG A 442 -43.04 -2.01 -7.25
C ARG A 442 -43.35 -3.47 -6.98
N GLU A 443 -42.93 -3.95 -5.82
CA GLU A 443 -43.29 -5.30 -5.37
C GLU A 443 -44.60 -5.27 -4.58
N GLU A 444 -45.49 -6.20 -4.91
CA GLU A 444 -46.66 -6.54 -4.13
C GLU A 444 -46.56 -8.01 -3.74
N VAL A 445 -46.67 -8.32 -2.45
CA VAL A 445 -46.60 -9.71 -1.95
C VAL A 445 -48.01 -10.19 -1.64
N SER A 446 -48.42 -11.30 -2.27
CA SER A 446 -49.72 -11.90 -2.00
C SER A 446 -49.79 -12.48 -0.57
N ALA A 447 -51.01 -12.73 -0.08
CA ALA A 447 -51.22 -13.43 1.18
C ALA A 447 -50.60 -14.85 1.21
N SER A 448 -50.30 -15.43 0.05
CA SER A 448 -49.61 -16.72 -0.09
C SER A 448 -48.08 -16.61 -0.18
N GLY A 449 -47.51 -15.40 -0.04
CA GLY A 449 -46.08 -15.15 -0.09
C GLY A 449 -45.47 -15.09 -1.50
N VAL A 450 -46.28 -14.96 -2.54
CA VAL A 450 -45.81 -14.84 -3.93
C VAL A 450 -45.65 -13.37 -4.29
N SER A 451 -44.47 -12.99 -4.79
CA SER A 451 -44.22 -11.63 -5.27
C SER A 451 -44.78 -11.40 -6.67
N THR A 452 -45.47 -10.27 -6.85
CA THR A 452 -45.87 -9.70 -8.14
C THR A 452 -45.24 -8.32 -8.32
N PHE A 453 -44.82 -8.01 -9.54
CA PHE A 453 -44.10 -6.77 -9.84
C PHE A 453 -44.90 -5.91 -10.81
N THR A 454 -45.34 -4.74 -10.34
CA THR A 454 -46.10 -3.77 -11.14
C THR A 454 -45.15 -2.68 -11.66
N PRO A 455 -45.17 -2.33 -12.97
CA PRO A 455 -44.29 -1.30 -13.50
C PRO A 455 -44.43 0.02 -12.73
N GLY A 456 -43.29 0.61 -12.34
CA GLY A 456 -43.29 1.96 -11.78
C GLY A 456 -43.57 3.02 -12.84
N THR A 457 -43.55 4.28 -12.42
CA THR A 457 -43.84 5.44 -13.28
C THR A 457 -42.62 6.32 -13.54
N ASP A 458 -41.63 6.30 -12.65
CA ASP A 458 -40.47 7.19 -12.69
C ASP A 458 -39.20 6.41 -13.10
N PRO A 459 -38.52 6.75 -14.21
CA PRO A 459 -37.29 6.10 -14.62
C PRO A 459 -36.10 6.47 -13.73
N LEU A 460 -35.02 5.68 -13.82
CA LEU A 460 -33.76 6.04 -13.21
C LEU A 460 -33.13 7.22 -13.98
N LEU A 461 -32.67 8.24 -13.25
CA LEU A 461 -31.96 9.40 -13.78
C LEU A 461 -30.55 9.03 -14.28
N LEU A 462 -29.89 8.10 -13.59
CA LEU A 462 -28.56 7.58 -13.93
C LEU A 462 -28.59 6.04 -13.96
N PRO A 463 -27.79 5.39 -14.81
CA PRO A 463 -27.55 3.95 -14.72
C PRO A 463 -27.08 3.55 -13.31
N VAL A 464 -27.57 2.42 -12.82
CA VAL A 464 -27.26 1.91 -11.47
C VAL A 464 -26.67 0.50 -11.55
N VAL A 465 -25.55 0.27 -10.89
CA VAL A 465 -25.00 -1.07 -10.67
C VAL A 465 -25.90 -1.82 -9.69
N VAL A 466 -26.38 -3.00 -10.11
CA VAL A 466 -27.32 -3.83 -9.36
C VAL A 466 -26.60 -5.02 -8.74
N ASP A 467 -26.76 -5.19 -7.43
CA ASP A 467 -26.30 -6.39 -6.74
C ASP A 467 -27.17 -7.58 -7.16
N THR A 468 -26.53 -8.52 -7.86
CA THR A 468 -27.18 -9.73 -8.37
C THR A 468 -26.85 -10.97 -7.57
N THR A 469 -26.42 -10.78 -6.31
CA THR A 469 -26.23 -11.88 -5.36
C THR A 469 -27.50 -12.74 -5.31
N PRO A 470 -27.41 -14.08 -5.52
CA PRO A 470 -28.59 -14.93 -5.62
C PRO A 470 -29.55 -14.86 -4.43
N SER A 471 -29.05 -14.55 -3.22
CA SER A 471 -29.86 -14.39 -2.02
C SER A 471 -30.77 -13.15 -2.03
N LEU A 472 -30.50 -12.16 -2.89
CA LEU A 472 -31.33 -10.97 -3.07
C LEU A 472 -32.41 -11.15 -4.14
N ALA A 473 -32.30 -12.19 -4.97
CA ALA A 473 -33.22 -12.42 -6.07
C ALA A 473 -34.60 -12.85 -5.56
N LYS A 474 -35.65 -12.25 -6.10
CA LYS A 474 -37.04 -12.70 -5.92
C LYS A 474 -37.58 -13.32 -7.20
N LEU A 475 -38.46 -14.30 -7.04
CA LEU A 475 -39.12 -14.98 -8.15
C LEU A 475 -40.56 -14.51 -8.27
N ASP A 476 -40.98 -14.17 -9.49
CA ASP A 476 -42.39 -13.95 -9.79
C ASP A 476 -43.16 -15.27 -10.02
N ALA A 477 -44.49 -15.19 -10.19
CA ALA A 477 -45.34 -16.36 -10.46
C ALA A 477 -44.95 -17.17 -11.72
N ARG A 478 -44.12 -16.61 -12.61
CA ARG A 478 -43.59 -17.26 -13.82
C ARG A 478 -42.12 -17.70 -13.64
N HIS A 479 -41.61 -17.69 -12.41
CA HIS A 479 -40.23 -18.04 -12.05
C HIS A 479 -39.17 -17.14 -12.69
N LYS A 480 -39.50 -15.90 -13.07
CA LYS A 480 -38.49 -14.92 -13.49
C LYS A 480 -37.85 -14.25 -12.28
N LYS A 481 -36.54 -13.98 -12.38
CA LYS A 481 -35.77 -13.32 -11.33
C LYS A 481 -35.89 -11.80 -11.42
N TRP A 482 -36.04 -11.20 -10.25
CA TRP A 482 -36.08 -9.76 -10.02
C TRP A 482 -35.06 -9.40 -8.95
N PHE A 483 -34.38 -8.28 -9.15
CA PHE A 483 -33.35 -7.78 -8.24
C PHE A 483 -33.71 -6.39 -7.73
N PRO A 484 -33.40 -6.07 -6.47
CA PRO A 484 -33.66 -4.75 -5.91
C PRO A 484 -32.73 -3.72 -6.58
N VAL A 485 -33.24 -2.51 -6.76
CA VAL A 485 -32.47 -1.36 -7.25
C VAL A 485 -32.83 -0.11 -6.45
N GLU A 486 -31.82 0.69 -6.14
CA GLU A 486 -31.95 1.98 -5.49
C GLU A 486 -31.21 3.03 -6.32
N GLY A 487 -31.87 4.15 -6.63
CA GLY A 487 -31.31 5.21 -7.46
C GLY A 487 -32.04 6.53 -7.31
N ILE A 488 -31.79 7.47 -8.21
CA ILE A 488 -32.49 8.75 -8.27
C ILE A 488 -33.43 8.73 -9.47
N GLY A 489 -34.65 9.23 -9.31
CA GLY A 489 -35.58 9.57 -10.40
C GLY A 489 -35.97 11.03 -10.37
N ASP A 490 -36.98 11.41 -11.15
CA ASP A 490 -37.47 12.80 -11.19
C ASP A 490 -38.12 13.22 -9.85
N GLY A 491 -38.68 12.27 -9.10
CA GLY A 491 -39.31 12.51 -7.79
C GLY A 491 -38.37 12.38 -6.58
N GLY A 492 -37.07 12.18 -6.79
CA GLY A 492 -36.07 11.98 -5.74
C GLY A 492 -35.57 10.54 -5.63
N VAL A 493 -35.28 10.06 -4.41
CA VAL A 493 -34.77 8.70 -4.20
C VAL A 493 -35.83 7.66 -4.56
N LEU A 494 -35.47 6.76 -5.47
CA LEU A 494 -36.29 5.67 -5.95
C LEU A 494 -35.78 4.34 -5.43
N THR A 495 -36.69 3.52 -4.91
CA THR A 495 -36.45 2.10 -4.60
C THR A 495 -37.44 1.24 -5.38
N GLY A 496 -36.97 0.11 -5.89
CA GLY A 496 -37.82 -0.79 -6.66
C GLY A 496 -37.10 -2.04 -7.14
N TRP A 497 -37.66 -2.68 -8.15
CA TRP A 497 -37.20 -3.96 -8.67
C TRP A 497 -37.03 -3.94 -10.17
N VAL A 498 -35.96 -4.56 -10.66
CA VAL A 498 -35.69 -4.72 -12.08
C VAL A 498 -35.61 -6.20 -12.43
N PRO A 499 -36.24 -6.65 -13.54
CA PRO A 499 -36.15 -8.03 -13.97
C PRO A 499 -34.74 -8.29 -14.53
N GLU A 500 -34.21 -9.50 -14.34
CA GLU A 500 -32.89 -9.89 -14.85
C GLU A 500 -32.71 -9.59 -16.35
N SER A 501 -33.78 -9.69 -17.14
CA SER A 501 -33.78 -9.39 -18.58
C SER A 501 -33.54 -7.92 -18.94
N ARG A 502 -33.69 -6.98 -17.98
CA ARG A 502 -33.37 -5.56 -18.17
C ARG A 502 -31.94 -5.21 -17.74
N LEU A 503 -31.20 -6.15 -17.15
CA LEU A 503 -29.84 -5.91 -16.68
C LEU A 503 -28.82 -6.12 -17.82
N GLN A 504 -28.00 -5.11 -18.05
CA GLN A 504 -26.92 -5.14 -19.05
C GLN A 504 -25.61 -5.59 -18.39
N ASN A 505 -24.79 -6.35 -19.12
CA ASN A 505 -23.41 -6.62 -18.69
C ASN A 505 -22.53 -5.46 -19.12
N VAL A 506 -21.90 -4.80 -18.15
CA VAL A 506 -21.02 -3.64 -18.36
C VAL A 506 -19.66 -3.95 -17.78
N VAL A 507 -18.58 -3.57 -18.47
CA VAL A 507 -17.21 -3.75 -17.99
C VAL A 507 -16.74 -2.51 -17.25
N GLN A 508 -15.78 -2.66 -16.32
CA GLN A 508 -15.29 -1.57 -15.47
C GLN A 508 -14.80 -0.31 -16.23
N TYR A 509 -14.43 -0.46 -17.50
CA TYR A 509 -13.93 0.64 -18.33
C TYR A 509 -15.03 1.46 -19.00
N ASP A 510 -16.29 0.99 -19.01
CA ASP A 510 -17.41 1.71 -19.63
C ASP A 510 -18.04 2.72 -18.65
N TRP A 511 -17.29 3.75 -18.26
CA TRP A 511 -17.66 4.73 -17.22
C TRP A 511 -19.09 5.28 -17.36
N THR A 512 -19.48 5.75 -18.55
CA THR A 512 -20.83 6.29 -18.79
C THR A 512 -21.94 5.25 -18.56
N LYS A 513 -21.69 3.99 -18.91
CA LYS A 513 -22.65 2.89 -18.68
C LYS A 513 -22.68 2.48 -17.21
N LEU A 514 -21.63 2.73 -16.45
CA LEU A 514 -21.59 2.52 -15.00
C LEU A 514 -22.25 3.65 -14.19
N GLY A 515 -22.74 4.70 -14.88
CA GLY A 515 -23.47 5.80 -14.25
C GLY A 515 -22.69 7.11 -14.22
N PHE A 516 -21.41 7.12 -14.57
CA PHE A 516 -20.61 8.34 -14.52
C PHE A 516 -21.09 9.38 -15.53
N ARG A 517 -21.02 10.65 -15.13
CA ARG A 517 -21.37 11.81 -15.95
C ARG A 517 -20.32 12.90 -15.80
N GLN A 518 -19.97 13.54 -16.92
CA GLN A 518 -19.12 14.72 -16.93
C GLN A 518 -19.97 15.98 -16.73
N ILE A 519 -19.42 16.94 -16.00
CA ILE A 519 -19.92 18.31 -15.88
C ILE A 519 -18.75 19.27 -15.99
N GLU A 520 -18.97 20.45 -16.56
CA GLU A 520 -17.94 21.47 -16.72
C GLU A 520 -18.50 22.81 -16.27
N GLU A 521 -17.69 23.54 -15.51
CA GLU A 521 -17.96 24.94 -15.21
C GLU A 521 -17.81 25.76 -16.48
N THR A 522 -18.92 26.28 -16.99
CA THR A 522 -18.97 27.06 -18.23
C THR A 522 -18.98 28.57 -18.02
N ASN A 523 -18.97 29.04 -16.76
CA ASN A 523 -18.99 30.46 -16.49
C ASN A 523 -17.73 31.16 -17.02
N ALA A 524 -17.90 32.38 -17.55
CA ALA A 524 -16.85 33.08 -18.30
C ALA A 524 -15.59 33.39 -17.48
N THR A 525 -15.69 33.37 -16.16
CA THR A 525 -14.59 33.68 -15.24
C THR A 525 -13.84 32.46 -14.72
N ALA A 526 -14.40 31.25 -14.89
CA ALA A 526 -13.92 30.00 -14.28
C ALA A 526 -13.42 30.25 -12.85
N ASN A 527 -14.29 30.74 -11.98
CA ASN A 527 -13.94 31.20 -10.63
C ASN A 527 -14.11 30.12 -9.55
N GLY A 528 -14.65 28.95 -9.90
CA GLY A 528 -14.91 27.84 -8.98
C GLY A 528 -16.29 27.90 -8.33
N TYR A 529 -17.07 28.95 -8.59
CA TYR A 529 -18.45 29.07 -8.13
C TYR A 529 -19.37 28.27 -9.06
N MET A 530 -20.16 27.38 -8.45
CA MET A 530 -21.12 26.54 -9.14
C MET A 530 -22.45 27.29 -9.23
N ASP A 531 -22.84 27.67 -10.44
CA ASP A 531 -24.14 28.26 -10.73
C ASP A 531 -25.18 27.15 -10.99
N PRO A 532 -26.19 26.96 -10.13
CA PRO A 532 -27.18 25.90 -10.28
C PRO A 532 -28.08 26.05 -11.51
N GLU A 533 -28.12 27.22 -12.15
CA GLU A 533 -28.82 27.43 -13.41
C GLU A 533 -27.92 27.14 -14.62
N ASP A 534 -26.59 27.28 -14.50
CA ASP A 534 -25.59 26.99 -15.55
C ASP A 534 -24.97 25.59 -15.44
N VAL A 535 -25.80 24.59 -15.14
CA VAL A 535 -25.41 23.17 -15.10
C VAL A 535 -26.36 22.29 -15.93
N PRO A 536 -25.90 21.14 -16.45
CA PRO A 536 -26.76 20.22 -17.18
C PRO A 536 -27.98 19.76 -16.36
N GLU A 537 -29.09 19.48 -17.06
CA GLU A 537 -30.39 19.18 -16.42
C GLU A 537 -30.32 18.04 -15.40
N PHE A 538 -29.53 16.98 -15.67
CA PHE A 538 -29.39 15.87 -14.73
C PHE A 538 -28.80 16.32 -13.38
N PHE A 539 -27.83 17.23 -13.39
CA PHE A 539 -27.22 17.74 -12.18
C PHE A 539 -28.13 18.73 -11.49
N ARG A 540 -28.87 19.56 -12.24
CA ARG A 540 -29.91 20.45 -11.68
C ARG A 540 -30.98 19.67 -10.90
N LYS A 541 -31.34 18.46 -11.37
CA LYS A 541 -32.25 17.56 -10.64
C LYS A 541 -31.64 17.03 -9.34
N ILE A 542 -30.35 16.67 -9.35
CA ILE A 542 -29.63 16.28 -8.12
C ILE A 542 -29.52 17.46 -7.16
N TYR A 543 -29.20 18.66 -7.65
CA TYR A 543 -29.09 19.88 -6.85
C TYR A 543 -30.41 20.18 -6.11
N ARG A 544 -31.55 20.17 -6.81
CA ARG A 544 -32.88 20.37 -6.21
C ARG A 544 -33.29 19.28 -5.22
N LEU A 545 -32.69 18.10 -5.28
CA LEU A 545 -32.92 17.05 -4.29
C LEU A 545 -32.16 17.33 -2.98
N ILE A 546 -31.06 18.06 -3.05
CA ILE A 546 -30.24 18.45 -1.91
C ILE A 546 -30.84 19.69 -1.24
N ASP A 547 -31.25 20.67 -2.03
CA ASP A 547 -31.93 21.92 -1.60
C ASP A 547 -33.36 21.63 -1.11
N GLN A 548 -33.50 21.37 0.20
CA GLN A 548 -34.77 21.09 0.88
C GLN A 548 -35.50 22.38 1.27
N HIS A 549 -34.77 23.49 1.36
CA HIS A 549 -35.24 24.82 1.69
C HIS A 549 -34.84 25.77 0.56
N PRO A 550 -35.71 25.98 -0.46
CA PRO A 550 -35.38 26.84 -1.60
C PRO A 550 -35.28 28.31 -1.17
N ASP A 551 -34.13 28.66 -0.58
CA ASP A 551 -33.76 29.95 -0.01
C ASP A 551 -32.59 30.61 -0.76
N SER A 552 -32.24 30.03 -1.92
CA SER A 552 -31.25 30.46 -2.94
C SER A 552 -29.87 29.81 -2.83
N ASP A 553 -29.51 29.16 -1.72
CA ASP A 553 -28.21 28.50 -1.54
C ASP A 553 -28.34 27.19 -0.75
N ILE A 554 -27.58 26.14 -1.09
CA ILE A 554 -27.53 24.92 -0.26
C ILE A 554 -26.84 25.21 1.07
N MET A 555 -27.52 24.90 2.17
CA MET A 555 -26.99 25.04 3.52
C MET A 555 -26.09 23.86 3.92
N PRO A 556 -25.13 24.03 4.86
CA PRO A 556 -24.21 22.97 5.27
C PRO A 556 -24.89 21.70 5.79
N ASP A 557 -26.03 21.83 6.47
CA ASP A 557 -26.81 20.72 7.01
C ASP A 557 -27.57 19.95 5.93
N GLU A 558 -28.10 20.62 4.91
CA GLU A 558 -28.71 19.99 3.73
C GLU A 558 -27.68 19.16 2.95
N LEU A 559 -26.49 19.73 2.74
CA LEU A 559 -25.38 19.03 2.10
C LEU A 559 -24.91 17.82 2.92
N ALA A 560 -24.85 17.94 4.25
CA ALA A 560 -24.53 16.82 5.13
C ALA A 560 -25.59 15.72 5.03
N ALA A 561 -26.88 16.07 5.09
CA ALA A 561 -27.98 15.11 4.94
C ALA A 561 -27.96 14.39 3.60
N ALA A 562 -27.69 15.10 2.50
CA ALA A 562 -27.52 14.52 1.18
C ALA A 562 -26.35 13.53 1.11
N ASN A 563 -25.21 13.86 1.74
CA ASN A 563 -24.06 12.98 1.77
C ASN A 563 -24.22 11.78 2.70
N HIS A 564 -25.05 11.88 3.75
CA HIS A 564 -25.41 10.74 4.59
C HIS A 564 -26.41 9.80 3.90
N ASN A 565 -27.15 10.29 2.91
CA ASN A 565 -27.99 9.45 2.07
C ASN A 565 -27.12 8.69 1.04
N PRO A 566 -27.03 7.34 1.11
CA PRO A 566 -26.12 6.58 0.25
C PRO A 566 -26.48 6.67 -1.23
N VAL A 567 -27.76 6.87 -1.58
CA VAL A 567 -28.21 6.97 -2.98
C VAL A 567 -27.81 8.31 -3.59
N VAL A 568 -28.04 9.40 -2.84
CA VAL A 568 -27.67 10.76 -3.26
C VAL A 568 -26.15 10.92 -3.32
N ARG A 569 -25.44 10.47 -2.28
CA ARG A 569 -23.96 10.41 -2.27
C ARG A 569 -23.42 9.60 -3.45
N ASN A 570 -24.01 8.45 -3.75
CA ASN A 570 -23.57 7.65 -4.89
C ASN A 570 -23.72 8.43 -6.21
N ALA A 571 -24.84 9.13 -6.42
CA ALA A 571 -25.03 9.94 -7.61
C ALA A 571 -23.99 11.08 -7.71
N LEU A 572 -23.76 11.82 -6.62
CA LEU A 572 -22.72 12.86 -6.55
C LEU A 572 -21.34 12.30 -6.85
N ALA A 573 -21.00 11.14 -6.28
CA ALA A 573 -19.69 10.52 -6.46
C ALA A 573 -19.45 9.96 -7.88
N HIS A 574 -20.50 9.84 -8.70
CA HIS A 574 -20.41 9.49 -10.13
C HIS A 574 -20.36 10.72 -11.06
N VAL A 575 -20.39 11.94 -10.51
CA VAL A 575 -20.14 13.15 -11.28
C VAL A 575 -18.63 13.40 -11.35
N VAL A 576 -18.09 13.61 -12.56
CA VAL A 576 -16.71 14.02 -12.81
C VAL A 576 -16.73 15.46 -13.28
N ALA A 577 -16.28 16.39 -12.44
CA ALA A 577 -16.46 17.81 -12.65
C ALA A 577 -15.18 18.49 -13.13
N ARG A 578 -15.29 19.36 -14.14
CA ARG A 578 -14.21 20.22 -14.59
C ARG A 578 -14.40 21.63 -14.07
N HIS A 579 -13.52 22.06 -13.17
CA HIS A 579 -13.54 23.37 -12.57
C HIS A 579 -12.10 23.77 -12.19
N PRO A 580 -11.80 25.06 -11.95
CA PRO A 580 -10.50 25.48 -11.39
C PRO A 580 -10.26 24.83 -10.03
N SER A 581 -9.02 24.36 -9.81
CA SER A 581 -8.57 23.90 -8.49
C SER A 581 -8.68 25.02 -7.45
N GLU A 582 -9.13 24.71 -6.24
CA GLU A 582 -9.21 25.67 -5.12
C GLU A 582 -7.83 26.13 -4.62
N TRP A 583 -6.76 25.45 -5.03
CA TRP A 583 -5.38 25.73 -4.60
C TRP A 583 -4.61 26.70 -5.51
N GLN A 584 -5.27 27.26 -6.53
CA GLN A 584 -4.67 28.20 -7.49
C GLN A 584 -5.03 29.66 -7.21
N GLY A 585 -4.03 30.53 -7.28
CA GLY A 585 -4.20 31.98 -7.26
C GLY A 585 -4.34 32.54 -5.86
N LYS A 586 -3.52 33.55 -5.56
CA LYS A 586 -3.61 34.33 -4.31
C LYS A 586 -4.89 35.16 -4.27
N SER A 587 -5.22 35.71 -3.11
CA SER A 587 -6.47 36.40 -2.77
C SER A 587 -6.74 37.68 -3.58
N ASP A 588 -5.74 38.19 -4.30
CA ASP A 588 -5.80 39.30 -5.25
C ASP A 588 -6.22 38.86 -6.66
N ALA A 589 -6.23 37.56 -6.96
CA ALA A 589 -6.69 37.02 -8.24
C ALA A 589 -8.20 37.29 -8.44
N ALA A 590 -8.57 37.61 -9.68
CA ALA A 590 -9.94 38.01 -10.04
C ALA A 590 -11.01 36.96 -9.69
N ARG A 591 -10.66 35.67 -9.67
CA ARG A 591 -11.56 34.57 -9.26
C ARG A 591 -12.15 34.78 -7.87
N TRP A 592 -11.39 35.39 -6.95
CA TRP A 592 -11.82 35.61 -5.57
C TRP A 592 -12.70 36.85 -5.39
N ASN A 593 -12.98 37.60 -6.46
CA ASN A 593 -13.91 38.73 -6.41
C ASN A 593 -15.34 38.28 -6.07
N VAL A 594 -15.69 37.02 -6.40
CA VAL A 594 -16.99 36.43 -6.04
C VAL A 594 -17.23 36.41 -4.52
N LEU A 595 -16.18 36.46 -3.69
CA LEU A 595 -16.31 36.58 -2.24
C LEU A 595 -16.57 38.03 -1.76
N LYS A 596 -16.23 39.03 -2.58
CA LYS A 596 -16.11 40.47 -2.21
C LYS A 596 -17.29 41.33 -2.70
N GLU A 597 -18.05 40.91 -3.71
CA GLU A 597 -19.01 41.77 -4.42
C GLU A 597 -20.42 41.87 -3.79
N LYS A 598 -21.29 42.75 -4.32
CA LYS A 598 -22.48 43.25 -3.62
C LYS A 598 -23.60 42.24 -3.34
N ASP A 599 -23.58 41.07 -3.96
CA ASP A 599 -24.51 39.95 -3.70
C ASP A 599 -23.73 38.69 -3.25
N ALA A 600 -22.49 38.87 -2.79
CA ALA A 600 -21.57 37.79 -2.44
C ALA A 600 -21.78 37.21 -1.04
N LEU A 601 -21.41 35.94 -0.93
CA LEU A 601 -21.54 35.03 0.21
C LEU A 601 -20.99 35.57 1.53
N LEU A 602 -19.93 36.39 1.50
CA LEU A 602 -19.26 36.95 2.69
C LEU A 602 -19.28 38.47 2.77
N LYS A 603 -20.00 39.16 1.88
CA LYS A 603 -20.03 40.63 1.85
C LYS A 603 -20.51 41.24 3.17
N ASN A 604 -21.48 40.59 3.82
CA ASN A 604 -22.05 41.04 5.09
C ASN A 604 -21.23 40.58 6.31
N ASP A 605 -20.13 39.86 6.11
CA ASP A 605 -19.18 39.43 7.15
C ASP A 605 -17.74 39.82 6.75
N PRO A 606 -17.40 41.14 6.80
CA PRO A 606 -16.09 41.63 6.38
C PRO A 606 -14.93 41.08 7.23
N LYS A 607 -15.22 40.66 8.47
CA LYS A 607 -14.23 40.04 9.36
C LYS A 607 -13.84 38.65 8.83
N ARG A 608 -14.84 37.80 8.55
CA ARG A 608 -14.62 36.47 7.96
C ARG A 608 -14.03 36.57 6.56
N LEU A 609 -14.50 37.50 5.73
CA LEU A 609 -13.93 37.74 4.42
C LEU A 609 -12.42 38.02 4.49
N LYS A 610 -12.00 38.93 5.38
CA LYS A 610 -10.57 39.22 5.57
C LYS A 610 -9.79 37.96 5.99
N HIS A 611 -10.32 37.21 6.95
CA HIS A 611 -9.68 35.99 7.46
C HIS A 611 -9.53 34.91 6.37
N GLU A 612 -10.56 34.68 5.55
CA GLU A 612 -10.50 33.70 4.48
C GLU A 612 -9.54 34.13 3.35
N LEU A 613 -9.48 35.43 3.00
CA LEU A 613 -8.51 35.93 2.02
C LEU A 613 -7.06 35.71 2.49
N GLU A 614 -6.75 35.97 3.76
CA GLU A 614 -5.43 35.70 4.33
C GLU A 614 -5.09 34.20 4.28
N ARG A 615 -6.08 33.32 4.49
CA ARG A 615 -5.88 31.87 4.41
C ARG A 615 -5.68 31.37 2.99
N ILE A 616 -6.44 31.90 2.02
CA ILE A 616 -6.26 31.62 0.60
C ILE A 616 -4.79 31.89 0.20
N ASP A 617 -4.22 33.00 0.64
CA ASP A 617 -2.82 33.34 0.35
C ASP A 617 -1.81 32.31 0.89
N GLN A 618 -2.08 31.74 2.07
CA GLN A 618 -1.22 30.75 2.71
C GLN A 618 -1.42 29.33 2.16
N LEU A 619 -2.65 28.99 1.78
CA LEU A 619 -3.01 27.66 1.30
C LEU A 619 -2.62 27.45 -0.16
N SER A 620 -2.78 28.48 -1.01
CA SER A 620 -2.51 28.40 -2.44
C SER A 620 -1.05 28.00 -2.72
N TRP A 621 -0.88 26.97 -3.55
CA TRP A 621 0.43 26.41 -3.93
C TRP A 621 0.53 26.06 -5.42
N TRP A 622 -0.58 26.02 -6.17
CA TRP A 622 -0.62 25.53 -7.56
C TRP A 622 0.40 26.22 -8.46
N ASP A 623 0.51 27.54 -8.35
CA ASP A 623 1.41 28.37 -9.17
C ASP A 623 2.90 28.18 -8.79
N GLU A 624 3.20 27.59 -7.62
CA GLU A 624 4.57 27.34 -7.17
C GLU A 624 5.21 26.10 -7.82
N ILE A 625 4.41 25.27 -8.52
CA ILE A 625 4.90 24.03 -9.15
C ILE A 625 4.77 24.03 -10.68
N GLU A 626 4.55 25.21 -11.27
CA GLU A 626 4.56 25.40 -12.71
C GLU A 626 5.90 24.89 -13.29
N GLY A 627 5.83 24.00 -14.28
CA GLY A 627 7.00 23.38 -14.91
C GLY A 627 7.38 21.98 -14.39
N VAL A 628 6.67 21.42 -13.41
CA VAL A 628 6.72 19.98 -13.12
C VAL A 628 6.23 19.20 -14.35
N GLU A 629 6.99 18.19 -14.77
CA GLU A 629 6.66 17.36 -15.94
C GLU A 629 5.25 16.75 -15.81
N ASP A 630 4.47 16.85 -16.89
CA ASP A 630 3.07 16.41 -17.00
C ASP A 630 2.08 17.06 -16.03
N PHE A 631 2.51 18.05 -15.23
CA PHE A 631 1.58 18.80 -14.39
C PHE A 631 0.68 19.69 -15.25
N PRO A 632 -0.64 19.77 -14.98
CA PRO A 632 -1.55 20.54 -15.80
C PRO A 632 -1.19 22.02 -15.83
N ALA A 633 -1.05 22.59 -17.03
CA ALA A 633 -0.77 24.02 -17.21
C ALA A 633 -1.97 24.90 -16.80
N SER A 634 -3.18 24.36 -16.91
CA SER A 634 -4.40 25.01 -16.41
C SER A 634 -4.82 24.37 -15.09
N SER A 635 -5.30 25.20 -14.16
CA SER A 635 -5.98 24.72 -12.95
C SER A 635 -7.37 24.17 -13.21
N CYS A 636 -7.95 24.40 -14.39
CA CYS A 636 -9.25 23.89 -14.77
C CYS A 636 -9.12 22.42 -15.21
N VAL A 637 -9.16 21.54 -14.22
CA VAL A 637 -8.90 20.09 -14.33
C VAL A 637 -10.15 19.28 -14.01
N TRP A 638 -10.15 18.01 -14.40
CA TRP A 638 -11.23 17.08 -14.08
C TRP A 638 -10.99 16.50 -12.69
N HIS A 639 -11.95 16.70 -11.79
CA HIS A 639 -11.99 16.15 -10.46
C HIS A 639 -12.86 14.89 -10.43
N PHE A 640 -12.38 13.87 -9.72
CA PHE A 640 -13.14 12.67 -9.41
C PHE A 640 -13.40 12.59 -7.92
N ASN A 641 -14.50 11.95 -7.53
CA ASN A 641 -14.61 11.46 -6.16
C ASN A 641 -13.46 10.46 -5.88
N PRO A 642 -12.59 10.71 -4.89
CA PRO A 642 -11.41 9.88 -4.65
C PRO A 642 -11.72 8.40 -4.41
N LEU A 643 -12.78 8.09 -3.65
CA LEU A 643 -13.10 6.72 -3.25
C LEU A 643 -13.77 5.94 -4.38
N THR A 644 -14.73 6.55 -5.06
CA THR A 644 -15.42 5.93 -6.19
C THR A 644 -14.47 5.75 -7.39
N PHE A 645 -13.55 6.69 -7.60
CA PHE A 645 -12.48 6.53 -8.60
C PHE A 645 -11.57 5.34 -8.27
N LEU A 646 -11.05 5.24 -7.04
CA LEU A 646 -10.28 4.07 -6.60
C LEU A 646 -11.06 2.77 -6.81
N ASP A 647 -12.31 2.74 -6.37
CA ASP A 647 -13.15 1.55 -6.46
C ASP A 647 -13.41 1.13 -7.90
N SER A 648 -13.44 2.08 -8.85
CA SER A 648 -13.60 1.82 -10.29
C SER A 648 -12.29 1.38 -10.95
N MET A 649 -11.16 1.93 -10.48
CA MET A 649 -9.82 1.68 -11.04
C MET A 649 -9.17 0.41 -10.50
N ALA A 650 -9.53 0.00 -9.27
CA ALA A 650 -9.04 -1.22 -8.67
C ALA A 650 -9.26 -2.40 -9.64
N GLU A 651 -8.17 -3.09 -9.97
CA GLU A 651 -8.29 -4.34 -10.72
C GLU A 651 -9.03 -5.36 -9.87
N THR A 652 -9.79 -6.23 -10.54
CA THR A 652 -10.71 -7.24 -9.99
C THR A 652 -10.44 -7.64 -8.55
N ASP A 653 -11.51 -7.74 -7.76
CA ASP A 653 -11.53 -8.47 -6.49
C ASP A 653 -10.59 -9.67 -6.61
N ASP A 654 -9.68 -9.77 -5.64
CA ASP A 654 -8.83 -10.94 -5.51
C ASP A 654 -9.74 -12.19 -5.59
N LEU A 655 -9.63 -12.95 -6.68
CA LEU A 655 -10.38 -14.20 -6.89
C LEU A 655 -10.21 -15.12 -5.67
N ILE A 656 -9.00 -15.11 -5.14
CA ILE A 656 -8.60 -15.80 -3.92
C ILE A 656 -8.32 -14.73 -2.87
N THR A 657 -9.08 -14.68 -1.79
CA THR A 657 -8.86 -13.67 -0.73
C THR A 657 -8.01 -14.21 0.42
N LEU A 658 -7.45 -13.31 1.24
CA LEU A 658 -6.75 -13.69 2.46
C LEU A 658 -7.63 -14.54 3.40
N GLN A 659 -8.93 -14.22 3.48
CA GLN A 659 -9.89 -14.98 4.27
C GLN A 659 -10.03 -16.42 3.77
N MET A 660 -10.05 -16.63 2.45
CA MET A 660 -10.09 -17.97 1.86
C MET A 660 -8.87 -18.80 2.27
N LEU A 661 -7.66 -18.22 2.24
CA LEU A 661 -6.42 -18.90 2.65
C LEU A 661 -6.43 -19.29 4.13
N ARG A 662 -6.85 -18.38 5.01
CA ARG A 662 -7.00 -18.62 6.45
C ARG A 662 -7.99 -19.74 6.76
N ILE A 663 -9.04 -19.87 5.96
CA ILE A 663 -10.07 -20.90 6.14
C ILE A 663 -9.56 -22.29 5.74
N VAL A 664 -8.89 -22.41 4.59
CA VAL A 664 -8.43 -23.71 4.07
C VAL A 664 -7.14 -24.20 4.75
N ASP A 665 -6.33 -23.28 5.27
CA ASP A 665 -5.04 -23.56 5.93
C ASP A 665 -4.83 -22.73 7.21
N PRO A 666 -5.61 -22.97 8.27
CA PRO A 666 -5.56 -22.16 9.50
C PRO A 666 -4.26 -22.30 10.31
N GLY A 667 -3.41 -23.28 9.97
CA GLY A 667 -2.16 -23.55 10.70
C GLY A 667 -0.97 -22.70 10.26
N THR A 668 -1.08 -21.98 9.14
CA THR A 668 -0.02 -21.14 8.59
C THR A 668 -0.20 -19.68 9.00
N ALA A 669 0.90 -18.97 9.24
CA ALA A 669 0.88 -17.58 9.65
C ALA A 669 0.23 -16.68 8.59
N GLU A 670 -0.63 -15.75 9.03
CA GLU A 670 -1.30 -14.80 8.13
C GLU A 670 -0.30 -13.96 7.31
N SER A 671 0.87 -13.62 7.89
CA SER A 671 1.94 -12.90 7.19
C SER A 671 2.43 -13.65 5.94
N TYR A 672 2.55 -14.98 6.03
CA TYR A 672 2.90 -15.81 4.88
C TYR A 672 1.75 -15.89 3.87
N HIS A 673 0.49 -16.01 4.32
CA HIS A 673 -0.66 -15.96 3.41
C HIS A 673 -0.71 -14.63 2.63
N ARG A 674 -0.41 -13.50 3.27
CA ARG A 674 -0.30 -12.19 2.59
C ARG A 674 0.83 -12.16 1.57
N GLU A 675 1.93 -12.85 1.82
CA GLU A 675 3.06 -12.96 0.90
C GLU A 675 2.72 -13.77 -0.35
N VAL A 676 1.99 -14.88 -0.23
CA VAL A 676 1.63 -15.73 -1.39
C VAL A 676 0.44 -15.20 -2.21
N LEU A 677 -0.43 -14.40 -1.58
CA LEU A 677 -1.72 -13.97 -2.14
C LEU A 677 -1.62 -13.31 -3.53
N PRO A 678 -0.67 -12.37 -3.78
CA PRO A 678 -0.58 -11.72 -5.09
C PRO A 678 -0.26 -12.72 -6.21
N TYR A 679 0.60 -13.70 -5.95
CA TYR A 679 1.02 -14.71 -6.93
C TYR A 679 -0.10 -15.71 -7.25
N LEU A 680 -0.90 -16.06 -6.23
CA LEU A 680 -2.10 -16.88 -6.42
C LEU A 680 -3.10 -16.17 -7.35
N ASN A 681 -3.38 -14.90 -7.12
CA ASN A 681 -4.33 -14.14 -7.94
C ASN A 681 -3.82 -13.86 -9.35
N ARG A 682 -2.52 -13.59 -9.52
CA ARG A 682 -1.87 -13.48 -10.84
C ARG A 682 -2.07 -14.75 -11.67
N SER A 683 -1.82 -15.91 -11.06
CA SER A 683 -1.90 -17.20 -11.75
C SER A 683 -3.35 -17.67 -11.97
N ALA A 684 -4.23 -17.49 -10.98
CA ALA A 684 -5.62 -17.96 -11.06
C ALA A 684 -6.36 -17.49 -12.32
N ARG A 685 -6.20 -16.21 -12.67
CA ARG A 685 -6.81 -15.63 -13.88
C ARG A 685 -6.27 -16.28 -15.16
N LYS A 686 -4.95 -16.42 -15.27
CA LYS A 686 -4.27 -16.96 -16.47
C LYS A 686 -4.51 -18.45 -16.70
N TYR A 687 -4.80 -19.19 -15.65
CA TYR A 687 -5.07 -20.62 -15.68
C TYR A 687 -6.57 -20.95 -15.56
N GLY A 688 -7.45 -19.94 -15.59
CA GLY A 688 -8.91 -20.13 -15.59
C GLY A 688 -9.46 -20.72 -14.28
N ILE A 689 -8.85 -20.42 -13.14
CA ILE A 689 -9.36 -20.78 -11.81
C ILE A 689 -10.15 -19.58 -11.27
N ASP A 690 -11.26 -19.28 -11.95
CA ASP A 690 -12.06 -18.05 -11.82
C ASP A 690 -13.52 -18.30 -11.41
N LYS A 691 -13.92 -19.58 -11.29
CA LYS A 691 -15.24 -20.00 -10.80
C LYS A 691 -15.17 -20.42 -9.33
N PRO A 692 -16.19 -20.13 -8.50
CA PRO A 692 -16.23 -20.51 -7.09
C PRO A 692 -15.87 -22.00 -6.82
N LYS A 693 -16.46 -22.92 -7.59
CA LYS A 693 -16.21 -24.37 -7.45
C LYS A 693 -14.76 -24.77 -7.81
N ARG A 694 -14.17 -24.14 -8.83
CA ARG A 694 -12.77 -24.35 -9.23
C ARG A 694 -11.82 -23.84 -8.14
N ILE A 695 -12.08 -22.64 -7.61
CA ILE A 695 -11.29 -22.03 -6.53
C ILE A 695 -11.35 -22.91 -5.26
N ALA A 696 -12.54 -23.36 -4.86
CA ALA A 696 -12.72 -24.24 -3.70
C ALA A 696 -11.94 -25.55 -3.84
N HIS A 697 -12.03 -26.22 -5.00
CA HIS A 697 -11.28 -27.45 -5.25
C HIS A 697 -9.77 -27.18 -5.32
N PHE A 698 -9.33 -26.14 -6.02
CA PHE A 698 -7.90 -25.84 -6.16
C PHE A 698 -7.25 -25.55 -4.79
N LEU A 699 -7.82 -24.60 -4.03
CA LEU A 699 -7.28 -24.18 -2.73
C LEU A 699 -7.28 -25.32 -1.71
N SER A 700 -8.35 -26.13 -1.65
CA SER A 700 -8.41 -27.26 -0.72
C SER A 700 -7.36 -28.34 -1.01
N GLN A 701 -6.99 -28.54 -2.28
CA GLN A 701 -5.95 -29.49 -2.65
C GLN A 701 -4.58 -28.96 -2.28
N ILE A 702 -4.22 -27.74 -2.67
CA ILE A 702 -2.87 -27.20 -2.44
C ILE A 702 -2.59 -26.85 -0.98
N ALA A 703 -3.64 -26.55 -0.19
CA ALA A 703 -3.52 -26.41 1.25
C ALA A 703 -3.00 -27.71 1.90
N VAL A 704 -3.46 -28.87 1.43
CA VAL A 704 -3.04 -30.18 1.96
C VAL A 704 -1.74 -30.67 1.34
N GLU A 705 -1.47 -30.36 0.06
CA GLU A 705 -0.20 -30.76 -0.58
C GLU A 705 1.03 -30.11 0.08
N SER A 706 0.95 -28.82 0.40
CA SER A 706 2.13 -28.08 0.82
C SER A 706 1.88 -26.91 1.76
N HIS A 707 0.65 -26.67 2.21
CA HIS A 707 0.31 -25.45 2.98
C HIS A 707 0.74 -24.17 2.24
N PHE A 708 0.56 -24.15 0.91
CA PHE A 708 1.03 -23.08 0.02
C PHE A 708 2.55 -22.84 0.03
N LYS A 709 3.34 -23.76 0.60
CA LYS A 709 4.79 -23.61 0.69
C LYS A 709 5.44 -24.00 -0.62
N ASN A 710 6.35 -23.16 -1.08
CA ASN A 710 7.25 -23.51 -2.17
C ASN A 710 8.34 -24.43 -1.63
N LEU A 711 8.27 -25.72 -1.96
CA LEU A 711 9.13 -26.75 -1.38
C LEU A 711 10.05 -27.35 -2.46
N GLU A 712 11.18 -27.90 -2.01
CA GLU A 712 11.98 -28.84 -2.80
C GLU A 712 11.95 -30.23 -2.17
N GLU A 713 12.11 -31.27 -2.98
CA GLU A 713 12.22 -32.64 -2.45
C GLU A 713 13.57 -32.85 -1.75
N GLY A 714 13.53 -33.34 -0.50
CA GLY A 714 14.74 -33.46 0.34
C GLY A 714 15.70 -34.58 -0.06
N LEU A 715 15.19 -35.68 -0.65
CA LEU A 715 15.95 -36.84 -1.19
C LEU A 715 17.09 -37.42 -0.32
N SER A 716 17.20 -37.05 0.96
CA SER A 716 18.17 -37.60 1.91
C SER A 716 17.51 -38.70 2.73
N TYR A 717 17.73 -39.95 2.32
CA TYR A 717 17.13 -41.12 2.97
C TYR A 717 18.21 -42.02 3.58
N SER A 718 17.92 -42.60 4.74
CA SER A 718 18.69 -43.74 5.24
C SER A 718 18.57 -44.93 4.29
N VAL A 719 19.48 -45.91 4.38
CA VAL A 719 19.43 -47.14 3.55
C VAL A 719 18.04 -47.77 3.56
N LYS A 720 17.45 -47.93 4.75
CA LYS A 720 16.12 -48.50 4.93
C LYS A 720 15.02 -47.64 4.28
N GLY A 721 15.04 -46.33 4.49
CA GLY A 721 14.07 -45.40 3.91
C GLY A 721 14.16 -45.32 2.39
N MET A 722 15.38 -45.32 1.86
CA MET A 722 15.68 -45.29 0.43
C MET A 722 15.17 -46.56 -0.27
N LYS A 723 15.48 -47.74 0.26
CA LYS A 723 14.95 -49.02 -0.23
C LYS A 723 13.42 -49.02 -0.18
N LYS A 724 12.82 -48.58 0.92
CA LYS A 724 11.35 -48.52 1.08
C LYS A 724 10.67 -47.55 0.11
N LYS A 725 11.30 -46.42 -0.22
CA LYS A 725 10.69 -45.40 -1.09
C LYS A 725 10.96 -45.64 -2.57
N PHE A 726 12.19 -45.99 -2.92
CA PHE A 726 12.66 -46.06 -4.31
C PHE A 726 13.20 -47.41 -4.71
N GLY A 727 13.26 -48.38 -3.82
CA GLY A 727 13.83 -49.66 -4.15
C GLY A 727 13.12 -50.32 -5.34
N CYS A 728 11.90 -50.80 -5.13
CA CYS A 728 11.14 -51.51 -6.15
C CYS A 728 10.56 -50.55 -7.20
N LYS A 729 10.66 -50.94 -8.47
CA LYS A 729 9.80 -50.41 -9.53
C LYS A 729 8.46 -51.16 -9.53
N SER A 730 7.34 -50.47 -9.73
CA SER A 730 6.02 -51.13 -9.82
C SER A 730 5.98 -52.14 -11.00
N PRO A 731 5.29 -53.28 -10.87
CA PRO A 731 5.04 -54.18 -12.00
C PRO A 731 4.10 -53.54 -13.03
N PRO A 732 4.09 -53.99 -14.31
CA PRO A 732 3.35 -53.33 -15.40
C PRO A 732 1.81 -53.36 -15.32
N SER A 733 1.19 -54.09 -14.40
CA SER A 733 -0.28 -54.16 -14.29
C SER A 733 -0.71 -54.43 -12.85
N GLY A 734 -1.55 -53.56 -12.31
CA GLY A 734 -1.91 -53.52 -10.90
C GLY A 734 -3.02 -54.49 -10.52
N VAL A 735 -2.67 -55.50 -9.74
CA VAL A 735 -3.38 -55.94 -8.52
C VAL A 735 -2.29 -56.55 -7.61
N HIS A 736 -2.36 -56.32 -6.29
CA HIS A 736 -1.65 -56.97 -5.17
C HIS A 736 -0.96 -55.98 -4.21
N ALA A 737 -1.24 -56.17 -2.92
CA ALA A 737 -0.92 -55.30 -1.80
C ALA A 737 0.58 -55.29 -1.44
N GLY A 738 1.11 -54.08 -1.16
CA GLY A 738 2.44 -53.84 -0.57
C GLY A 738 3.63 -54.02 -1.53
N LYS A 739 4.26 -52.92 -1.97
CA LYS A 739 5.49 -52.96 -2.80
C LYS A 739 6.67 -53.65 -2.09
N PHE A 740 6.66 -53.68 -0.77
CA PHE A 740 7.74 -54.18 0.06
C PHE A 740 7.21 -54.89 1.32
N HIS A 741 7.96 -55.87 1.83
CA HIS A 741 7.77 -56.44 3.16
C HIS A 741 8.92 -56.00 4.06
N GLU A 742 8.57 -55.48 5.24
CA GLU A 742 9.52 -55.01 6.23
C GLU A 742 9.84 -56.17 7.18
N THR A 743 11.11 -56.58 7.20
CA THR A 743 11.64 -57.55 8.18
C THR A 743 12.31 -56.78 9.32
N PRO A 744 12.62 -57.44 10.45
CA PRO A 744 13.36 -56.79 11.54
C PRO A 744 14.72 -56.20 11.13
N VAL A 745 15.31 -56.69 10.04
CA VAL A 745 16.68 -56.33 9.61
C VAL A 745 16.76 -55.62 8.25
N ASP A 746 15.78 -55.76 7.35
CA ASP A 746 15.80 -55.11 6.02
C ASP A 746 14.41 -54.99 5.35
N ILE A 747 14.37 -54.32 4.20
CA ILE A 747 13.20 -54.19 3.32
C ILE A 747 13.33 -55.15 2.12
N VAL A 748 12.37 -56.06 1.97
CA VAL A 748 12.32 -57.04 0.87
C VAL A 748 11.38 -56.55 -0.23
N CYS A 749 11.83 -56.64 -1.49
CA CYS A 749 11.02 -56.33 -2.67
C CYS A 749 10.21 -57.56 -3.09
N ASN A 750 8.91 -57.54 -2.86
CA ASN A 750 8.09 -58.74 -3.07
C ASN A 750 7.57 -58.92 -4.51
N PHE A 751 7.39 -57.83 -5.25
CA PHE A 751 6.59 -57.84 -6.49
C PHE A 751 7.09 -56.89 -7.60
N GLY A 752 8.33 -56.37 -7.51
CA GLY A 752 8.84 -55.34 -8.43
C GLY A 752 10.23 -55.60 -8.98
N GLN A 753 10.60 -54.91 -10.06
CA GLN A 753 11.98 -54.91 -10.54
C GLN A 753 12.86 -54.10 -9.55
N LEU A 754 13.92 -54.73 -9.04
CA LEU A 754 14.88 -54.06 -8.16
C LEU A 754 15.64 -52.96 -8.90
N ARG A 755 15.72 -51.76 -8.32
CA ARG A 755 16.79 -50.81 -8.65
C ARG A 755 18.11 -51.28 -8.04
N SER A 756 18.71 -52.32 -8.61
CA SER A 756 19.85 -53.09 -8.05
C SER A 756 20.91 -52.28 -7.30
N LYS A 757 21.34 -51.12 -7.81
CA LYS A 757 22.33 -50.26 -7.15
C LYS A 757 21.92 -49.76 -5.74
N LEU A 758 20.62 -49.56 -5.44
CA LEU A 758 20.18 -49.18 -4.08
C LEU A 758 20.33 -50.32 -3.05
N TRP A 759 20.69 -51.53 -3.48
CA TRP A 759 20.92 -52.70 -2.64
C TRP A 759 22.38 -53.13 -2.66
N ALA A 760 23.02 -53.12 -3.83
CA ALA A 760 24.42 -53.47 -3.98
C ALA A 760 25.35 -52.35 -3.46
N GLU A 761 24.93 -51.10 -3.57
CA GLU A 761 25.76 -49.91 -3.30
C GLU A 761 25.03 -48.94 -2.36
N ALA A 762 24.34 -49.47 -1.34
CA ALA A 762 23.40 -48.70 -0.53
C ALA A 762 24.03 -47.48 0.17
N ASP A 763 25.27 -47.60 0.66
CA ASP A 763 26.00 -46.52 1.33
C ASP A 763 26.41 -45.40 0.36
N TYR A 764 26.52 -45.69 -0.94
CA TYR A 764 26.85 -44.69 -1.96
C TYR A 764 25.70 -43.70 -2.18
N TYR A 765 24.45 -44.15 -2.01
CA TYR A 765 23.23 -43.38 -2.25
C TYR A 765 22.53 -42.89 -0.98
N ALA A 766 22.70 -43.57 0.15
CA ALA A 766 22.10 -43.18 1.42
C ALA A 766 22.63 -41.81 1.88
N HIS A 767 21.72 -40.94 2.32
CA HIS A 767 22.02 -39.56 2.70
C HIS A 767 22.74 -38.73 1.62
N GLN A 768 22.66 -39.12 0.34
CA GLN A 768 23.25 -38.44 -0.80
C GLN A 768 22.16 -38.03 -1.81
N PRO A 769 21.45 -36.91 -1.60
CA PRO A 769 20.32 -36.47 -2.44
C PRO A 769 20.64 -36.43 -3.94
N GLU A 770 21.80 -35.89 -4.31
CA GLU A 770 22.19 -35.75 -5.72
C GLU A 770 22.38 -37.10 -6.40
N ARG A 771 23.15 -38.01 -5.78
CA ARG A 771 23.36 -39.36 -6.30
C ARG A 771 22.05 -40.13 -6.40
N LEU A 772 21.23 -40.05 -5.35
CA LEU A 772 19.95 -40.73 -5.31
C LEU A 772 19.00 -40.22 -6.41
N ALA A 773 18.90 -38.90 -6.58
CA ALA A 773 18.06 -38.29 -7.61
C ALA A 773 18.51 -38.71 -9.01
N ASN A 774 19.81 -38.62 -9.27
CA ASN A 774 20.42 -38.95 -10.55
C ASN A 774 20.12 -40.40 -10.94
N TYR A 775 20.14 -41.33 -10.00
CA TYR A 775 19.81 -42.72 -10.30
C TYR A 775 18.30 -42.99 -10.39
N VAL A 776 17.49 -42.47 -9.45
CA VAL A 776 16.06 -42.76 -9.38
C VAL A 776 15.27 -42.15 -10.54
N TYR A 777 15.75 -41.01 -11.05
CA TYR A 777 15.17 -40.27 -12.15
C TYR A 777 15.95 -40.39 -13.47
N ALA A 778 17.02 -41.20 -13.53
CA ALA A 778 17.74 -41.49 -14.78
C ALA A 778 16.79 -42.04 -15.86
N ASN A 779 16.95 -41.56 -17.09
CA ASN A 779 16.23 -42.00 -18.28
C ASN A 779 14.70 -41.92 -18.15
N ARG A 780 14.20 -40.99 -17.32
CA ARG A 780 12.77 -40.75 -17.08
C ARG A 780 12.44 -39.30 -17.32
N MET A 781 11.25 -39.02 -17.88
CA MET A 781 10.77 -37.65 -18.09
C MET A 781 11.79 -36.80 -18.87
N ASP A 782 12.41 -37.39 -19.88
CA ASP A 782 13.47 -36.81 -20.72
C ASP A 782 14.77 -36.41 -19.98
N ASN A 783 14.95 -36.86 -18.74
CA ASN A 783 16.25 -36.84 -18.10
C ASN A 783 17.20 -37.80 -18.81
N GLY A 784 18.47 -37.43 -18.93
CA GLY A 784 19.55 -38.32 -19.36
C GLY A 784 19.84 -39.44 -18.37
N SER A 785 20.96 -40.13 -18.61
CA SER A 785 21.45 -41.18 -17.73
C SER A 785 21.88 -40.64 -16.36
N GLU A 786 22.22 -41.52 -15.43
CA GLU A 786 22.64 -41.12 -14.07
C GLU A 786 23.84 -40.15 -14.10
N GLU A 787 24.73 -40.29 -15.08
CA GLU A 787 25.94 -39.52 -15.26
C GLU A 787 25.67 -38.06 -15.71
N THR A 788 24.49 -37.76 -16.26
CA THR A 788 24.19 -36.40 -16.77
C THR A 788 23.86 -35.41 -15.66
N GLY A 789 23.56 -35.87 -14.45
CA GLY A 789 23.12 -35.00 -13.35
C GLY A 789 21.67 -34.50 -13.49
N ASP A 790 20.95 -34.90 -14.54
CA ASP A 790 19.60 -34.40 -14.83
C ASP A 790 18.59 -34.78 -13.74
N GLY A 791 18.78 -35.93 -13.09
CA GLY A 791 17.87 -36.38 -12.03
C GLY A 791 17.84 -35.43 -10.84
N TYR A 792 19.00 -34.94 -10.41
CA TYR A 792 19.08 -33.94 -9.34
C TYR A 792 18.77 -32.53 -9.83
N LYS A 793 19.21 -32.17 -11.03
CA LYS A 793 18.96 -30.86 -11.63
C LYS A 793 17.46 -30.58 -11.74
N TYR A 794 16.69 -31.56 -12.23
CA TYR A 794 15.23 -31.47 -12.41
C TYR A 794 14.45 -32.21 -11.32
N ARG A 795 14.98 -32.24 -10.09
CA ARG A 795 14.25 -32.72 -8.91
C ARG A 795 12.98 -31.90 -8.64
N GLY A 796 12.05 -32.48 -7.89
CA GLY A 796 10.77 -31.90 -7.50
C GLY A 796 10.92 -30.56 -6.79
N ARG A 797 10.29 -29.51 -7.33
CA ARG A 797 10.17 -28.17 -6.73
C ARG A 797 8.74 -27.62 -6.89
N GLY A 798 8.37 -26.61 -6.11
CA GLY A 798 7.09 -25.91 -6.24
C GLY A 798 6.04 -26.30 -5.19
N ILE A 799 4.86 -25.68 -5.29
CA ILE A 799 3.69 -25.99 -4.44
C ILE A 799 3.12 -27.38 -4.74
N ILE A 800 3.13 -27.79 -6.01
CA ILE A 800 2.90 -29.17 -6.45
C ILE A 800 4.14 -29.61 -7.25
N GLN A 801 4.74 -30.74 -6.86
CA GLN A 801 6.08 -31.14 -7.31
C GLN A 801 6.26 -31.18 -8.85
N LEU A 802 6.98 -30.19 -9.39
CA LEU A 802 7.46 -30.17 -10.77
C LEU A 802 8.76 -30.98 -10.88
N THR A 803 8.71 -32.16 -11.53
CA THR A 803 9.84 -33.11 -11.57
C THR A 803 10.15 -33.57 -12.99
N GLY A 804 11.43 -33.63 -13.38
CA GLY A 804 11.92 -34.14 -14.66
C GLY A 804 12.00 -33.10 -15.77
N LYS A 805 13.03 -33.20 -16.62
CA LYS A 805 13.37 -32.25 -17.70
C LYS A 805 12.20 -31.93 -18.62
N ARG A 806 11.40 -32.94 -18.98
CA ARG A 806 10.18 -32.80 -19.78
C ARG A 806 9.20 -31.83 -19.16
N ASN A 807 8.97 -31.95 -17.85
CA ASN A 807 7.99 -31.12 -17.15
C ASN A 807 8.49 -29.69 -16.95
N TYR A 808 9.79 -29.50 -16.65
CA TYR A 808 10.40 -28.16 -16.66
C TYR A 808 10.33 -27.50 -18.03
N THR A 809 10.52 -28.26 -19.11
CA THR A 809 10.39 -27.76 -20.49
C THR A 809 8.96 -27.33 -20.78
N ARG A 810 7.97 -28.17 -20.45
CA ARG A 810 6.55 -27.82 -20.63
C ARG A 810 6.11 -26.64 -19.78
N PHE A 811 6.61 -26.54 -18.55
CA PHE A 811 6.34 -25.41 -17.67
C PHE A 811 6.89 -24.11 -18.28
N LYS A 812 8.12 -24.14 -18.78
CA LYS A 812 8.73 -23.03 -19.53
C LYS A 812 7.87 -22.60 -20.71
N ASP A 813 7.45 -23.54 -21.55
CA ASP A 813 6.65 -23.21 -22.73
C ASP A 813 5.29 -22.61 -22.34
N SER A 814 4.62 -23.19 -21.32
CA SER A 814 3.34 -22.68 -20.78
C SER A 814 3.47 -21.28 -20.17
N HIS A 815 4.49 -21.07 -19.33
CA HIS A 815 4.75 -19.78 -18.70
C HIS A 815 4.99 -18.70 -19.76
N ASN A 816 5.92 -18.95 -20.69
CA ASN A 816 6.29 -18.01 -21.74
C ASN A 816 5.12 -17.69 -22.68
N GLN A 817 4.17 -18.61 -22.85
CA GLN A 817 2.93 -18.35 -23.60
C GLN A 817 1.94 -17.49 -22.82
N LYS A 818 1.74 -17.75 -21.53
CA LYS A 818 0.75 -17.05 -20.70
C LYS A 818 1.23 -15.68 -20.19
N PHE A 819 2.56 -15.53 -20.06
CA PHE A 819 3.26 -14.34 -19.59
C PHE A 819 4.31 -13.89 -20.63
N PRO A 820 3.88 -13.38 -21.79
CA PRO A 820 4.80 -13.00 -22.87
C PRO A 820 5.85 -11.97 -22.46
N GLU A 821 5.52 -11.10 -21.50
CA GLU A 821 6.40 -10.05 -20.96
C GLU A 821 7.44 -10.56 -19.95
N ASP A 822 7.34 -11.82 -19.48
CA ASP A 822 8.26 -12.44 -18.50
C ASP A 822 8.84 -13.74 -19.08
N GLN A 823 9.59 -13.66 -20.17
CA GLN A 823 10.21 -14.85 -20.76
C GLN A 823 11.27 -15.44 -19.83
N ARG A 824 11.15 -16.74 -19.52
CA ARG A 824 12.08 -17.48 -18.65
C ARG A 824 12.52 -18.80 -19.27
N ASP A 825 13.70 -19.26 -18.85
CA ASP A 825 14.22 -20.59 -19.16
C ASP A 825 14.43 -21.42 -17.89
N PHE A 826 13.38 -22.13 -17.50
CA PHE A 826 13.40 -23.03 -16.34
C PHE A 826 14.18 -24.33 -16.58
N VAL A 827 14.59 -24.62 -17.83
CA VAL A 827 15.40 -25.80 -18.16
C VAL A 827 16.88 -25.50 -17.92
N ALA A 828 17.32 -24.30 -18.31
CA ALA A 828 18.64 -23.79 -18.00
C ALA A 828 18.80 -23.52 -16.49
N ASN A 829 17.81 -22.87 -15.87
CA ASN A 829 17.85 -22.39 -14.49
C ASN A 829 16.69 -22.91 -13.63
N PRO A 830 16.61 -24.22 -13.34
CA PRO A 830 15.46 -24.81 -12.63
C PRO A 830 15.31 -24.36 -11.18
N ASP A 831 16.38 -23.89 -10.53
CA ASP A 831 16.33 -23.41 -9.13
C ASP A 831 15.51 -22.13 -8.96
N VAL A 832 15.25 -21.39 -10.04
CA VAL A 832 14.41 -20.17 -9.98
C VAL A 832 12.99 -20.48 -9.53
N VAL A 833 12.51 -21.72 -9.75
CA VAL A 833 11.23 -22.20 -9.25
C VAL A 833 11.17 -22.17 -7.72
N LEU A 834 12.30 -22.39 -7.03
CA LEU A 834 12.38 -22.35 -5.57
C LEU A 834 12.71 -20.94 -5.05
N SER A 835 13.60 -20.21 -5.71
CA SER A 835 14.04 -18.89 -5.25
C SER A 835 13.03 -17.77 -5.52
N SER A 836 12.02 -18.02 -6.36
CA SER A 836 10.91 -17.10 -6.65
C SER A 836 9.60 -17.73 -6.20
N LEU A 837 8.91 -17.07 -5.27
CA LEU A 837 7.61 -17.53 -4.79
C LEU A 837 6.56 -17.50 -5.91
N ASP A 838 6.68 -16.55 -6.84
CA ASP A 838 5.83 -16.42 -8.03
C ASP A 838 5.84 -17.70 -8.87
N TYR A 839 7.02 -18.13 -9.31
CA TYR A 839 7.16 -19.33 -10.15
C TYR A 839 6.84 -20.61 -9.38
N GLY A 840 7.20 -20.66 -8.09
CA GLY A 840 6.84 -21.78 -7.21
C GLY A 840 5.34 -21.95 -7.06
N VAL A 841 4.60 -20.85 -6.93
CA VAL A 841 3.14 -20.83 -6.88
C VAL A 841 2.54 -21.25 -8.23
N GLU A 842 3.05 -20.72 -9.32
CA GLU A 842 2.56 -21.02 -10.68
C GLU A 842 2.62 -22.51 -11.01
N THR A 843 3.63 -23.25 -10.51
CA THR A 843 3.74 -24.70 -10.75
C THR A 843 2.48 -25.48 -10.37
N ALA A 844 1.75 -25.04 -9.34
CA ALA A 844 0.49 -25.68 -8.94
C ALA A 844 -0.62 -25.46 -9.98
N PHE A 845 -0.71 -24.27 -10.55
CA PHE A 845 -1.68 -23.95 -11.60
C PHE A 845 -1.34 -24.68 -12.90
N PHE A 846 -0.05 -24.73 -13.25
CA PHE A 846 0.43 -25.53 -14.38
C PHE A 846 0.10 -27.02 -14.20
N TYR A 847 0.33 -27.59 -13.02
CA TYR A 847 -0.06 -28.97 -12.74
C TYR A 847 -1.56 -29.17 -12.92
N TRP A 848 -2.37 -28.29 -12.34
CA TRP A 848 -3.83 -28.30 -12.42
C TRP A 848 -4.36 -28.31 -13.87
N GLU A 849 -3.77 -27.48 -14.73
CA GLU A 849 -4.09 -27.43 -16.16
C GLU A 849 -3.70 -28.73 -16.88
N ASN A 850 -2.52 -29.28 -16.60
CA ASN A 850 -2.04 -30.51 -17.25
C ASN A 850 -2.88 -31.74 -16.91
N VAL A 851 -3.40 -31.85 -15.69
CA VAL A 851 -4.34 -32.90 -15.31
C VAL A 851 -5.78 -32.58 -15.73
N ARG A 852 -6.00 -31.46 -16.42
CA ARG A 852 -7.30 -30.97 -16.91
C ARG A 852 -8.33 -30.79 -15.80
N ALA A 853 -7.90 -30.46 -14.59
CA ALA A 853 -8.77 -30.43 -13.42
C ALA A 853 -9.93 -29.42 -13.55
N ASN A 854 -9.74 -28.29 -14.23
CA ASN A 854 -10.85 -27.35 -14.51
C ASN A 854 -12.05 -28.00 -15.20
N SER A 855 -11.79 -28.89 -16.18
CA SER A 855 -12.86 -29.59 -16.90
C SER A 855 -13.59 -30.58 -16.00
N VAL A 856 -12.86 -31.22 -15.08
CA VAL A 856 -13.44 -32.15 -14.10
C VAL A 856 -14.24 -31.39 -13.06
N CYS A 857 -13.75 -30.25 -12.55
CA CYS A 857 -14.47 -29.41 -11.60
C CYS A 857 -15.78 -28.83 -12.15
N ASP A 858 -15.83 -28.58 -13.45
CA ASP A 858 -17.01 -28.05 -14.14
C ASP A 858 -18.10 -29.10 -14.33
N ASP A 859 -17.80 -30.39 -14.17
CA ASP A 859 -18.80 -31.44 -14.16
C ASP A 859 -19.71 -31.29 -12.92
N ALA A 860 -21.02 -31.39 -13.13
CA ALA A 860 -22.01 -31.29 -12.06
C ALA A 860 -21.80 -32.36 -10.98
N ASN A 861 -21.30 -33.54 -11.36
CA ASN A 861 -21.07 -34.69 -10.48
C ASN A 861 -19.67 -34.69 -9.85
N SER A 862 -18.84 -33.66 -10.08
CA SER A 862 -17.49 -33.63 -9.53
C SER A 862 -17.50 -33.51 -8.01
N THR A 863 -16.77 -34.42 -7.35
CA THR A 863 -16.58 -34.44 -5.89
C THR A 863 -15.11 -34.22 -5.53
N VAL A 864 -14.86 -33.85 -4.27
CA VAL A 864 -13.52 -33.81 -3.68
C VAL A 864 -12.83 -35.16 -3.81
N LEU A 865 -13.57 -36.27 -3.73
CA LEU A 865 -13.02 -37.62 -3.95
C LEU A 865 -12.44 -37.76 -5.37
N THR A 866 -13.20 -37.31 -6.37
CA THR A 866 -12.80 -37.35 -7.78
C THR A 866 -11.55 -36.51 -8.03
N ILE A 867 -11.53 -35.28 -7.51
CA ILE A 867 -10.39 -34.38 -7.64
C ILE A 867 -9.17 -34.88 -6.86
N THR A 868 -9.36 -35.48 -5.68
CA THR A 868 -8.24 -36.03 -4.88
C THR A 868 -7.57 -37.19 -5.61
N ASN A 869 -8.35 -38.09 -6.21
CA ASN A 869 -7.80 -39.15 -7.06
C ASN A 869 -7.05 -38.59 -8.27
N LEU A 870 -7.55 -37.52 -8.89
CA LEU A 870 -6.89 -36.86 -10.02
C LEU A 870 -5.55 -36.22 -9.62
N VAL A 871 -5.50 -35.54 -8.48
CA VAL A 871 -4.32 -34.81 -8.01
C VAL A 871 -3.26 -35.75 -7.42
N ASN A 872 -3.66 -36.72 -6.59
CA ASN A 872 -2.73 -37.56 -5.83
C ASN A 872 -2.54 -38.97 -6.43
N GLY A 873 -3.36 -39.38 -7.40
CA GLY A 873 -3.39 -40.76 -7.91
C GLY A 873 -3.96 -41.78 -6.92
N GLY A 874 -4.68 -41.30 -5.89
CA GLY A 874 -5.26 -42.07 -4.80
C GLY A 874 -5.95 -41.17 -3.77
N LEU A 875 -6.21 -41.67 -2.56
CA LEU A 875 -7.00 -40.97 -1.53
C LEU A 875 -6.17 -40.43 -0.34
N ASN A 876 -4.86 -40.24 -0.51
CA ASN A 876 -4.03 -39.74 0.60
C ASN A 876 -4.43 -38.29 0.93
N GLY A 877 -4.70 -38.03 2.21
CA GLY A 877 -5.13 -36.72 2.70
C GLY A 877 -6.57 -36.35 2.29
N TYR A 878 -7.39 -37.32 1.87
CA TYR A 878 -8.75 -37.06 1.39
C TYR A 878 -9.64 -36.37 2.45
N ALA A 879 -9.58 -36.81 3.70
CA ALA A 879 -10.40 -36.25 4.77
C ALA A 879 -10.06 -34.77 5.01
N GLU A 880 -8.77 -34.44 5.03
CA GLU A 880 -8.26 -33.08 5.18
C GLU A 880 -8.69 -32.19 4.00
N ARG A 881 -8.58 -32.69 2.76
CA ARG A 881 -9.03 -31.98 1.54
C ARG A 881 -10.53 -31.72 1.57
N LYS A 882 -11.33 -32.71 1.96
CA LYS A 882 -12.79 -32.59 2.11
C LYS A 882 -13.15 -31.55 3.17
N ASN A 883 -12.48 -31.58 4.31
CA ASN A 883 -12.68 -30.59 5.38
C ASN A 883 -12.28 -29.18 4.95
N SER A 884 -11.16 -29.01 4.25
CA SER A 884 -10.76 -27.70 3.70
C SER A 884 -11.74 -27.22 2.62
N PHE A 885 -12.21 -28.09 1.74
CA PHE A 885 -13.22 -27.77 0.73
C PHE A 885 -14.54 -27.32 1.37
N ASN A 886 -15.09 -28.09 2.32
CA ASN A 886 -16.38 -27.77 2.93
C ASN A 886 -16.34 -26.45 3.73
N ARG A 887 -15.20 -26.13 4.35
CA ARG A 887 -14.99 -24.87 5.06
C ARG A 887 -15.05 -23.65 4.13
N ILE A 888 -14.44 -23.73 2.94
CA ILE A 888 -14.45 -22.63 1.97
C ILE A 888 -15.70 -22.61 1.08
N ALA A 889 -16.34 -23.77 0.85
CA ALA A 889 -17.53 -23.89 0.02
C ALA A 889 -18.68 -22.99 0.52
N SER A 890 -18.88 -22.91 1.84
CA SER A 890 -19.87 -22.03 2.46
C SER A 890 -19.62 -20.54 2.17
N LEU A 891 -18.35 -20.10 2.20
CA LEU A 891 -17.97 -18.72 1.88
C LEU A 891 -18.22 -18.40 0.39
N LEU A 892 -18.02 -19.40 -0.48
CA LEU A 892 -18.08 -19.26 -1.93
C LEU A 892 -19.45 -19.56 -2.54
N GLY A 893 -20.47 -19.86 -1.73
CA GLY A 893 -21.80 -20.24 -2.21
C GLY A 893 -21.81 -21.54 -3.03
N VAL A 894 -20.86 -22.44 -2.77
CA VAL A 894 -20.75 -23.76 -3.41
C VAL A 894 -21.36 -24.82 -2.50
N PRO A 895 -22.14 -25.79 -3.02
CA PRO A 895 -22.63 -26.91 -2.22
C PRO A 895 -21.46 -27.67 -1.55
N GLN A 896 -21.62 -28.00 -0.26
CA GLN A 896 -20.67 -28.84 0.45
C GLN A 896 -20.69 -30.27 -0.12
N ASP A 897 -19.53 -30.92 -0.08
CA ASP A 897 -19.39 -32.33 -0.44
C ASP A 897 -19.69 -33.15 0.84
N ASN A 898 -20.86 -33.80 0.88
CA ASN A 898 -21.39 -34.48 2.07
C ASN A 898 -20.93 -35.92 2.21
#